data_AF-A0AAU5MGI3-F1
#
_entry.id   AF-A0AAU5MGI3-F1
#
_cell.length_a   1.000
_cell.length_b   1.000
_cell.length_c   1.000
_cell.angle_alpha   90.00
_cell.angle_beta   90.00
_cell.angle_gamma   90.00
#
_symmetry.space_group_name_H-M   'P 1'
#
loop_
_entity.id
_entity.type
_entity.pdbx_description
1 polymer ?
#
loop_
_entity_poly.entity_id
_entity_poly.type
_entity_poly.pdbx_seq_one_letter_code
_entity_poly.pdbx_strand_id
1 'polypeptide(L)'
;MANLPDQLAVLFGGDPAFDVVGAEPPFAVTPEWLDTTKARLAELFDRPELGKVSASNKHFKEGSPLLVDTFYFVFRSLWPPLGILAGGARNLHFLLLNEYREEKQEIDTDIANWREAGAVFDIPFPLRRDVESQEEVIRASREMLDVVAGIPGIEARRTAMATMLDRILAGSELLELHTTQTRPEVTKRWIEEFSDDDLRHAFPHLSGNPLDLLVFGMNRLQAAYTRVAEVTAEAERPFSHEVAGLLQQIGRTDLPAGLSFSALGPSGTAEVQKEMESAKTRLEPAEWRRRRQAWMIRAVEAGAAFEAREWLAATYQVGASLNGLPDKAKASKELYLVSGFYRGLRDLHSFRPPKVVVEADAAAPDKQRAEAPATGDPIADLNAMTGLGPVKTRVHELVAEAKLAKLRAEAGLRLPKPMGHLVFSGNPGTGKTTVARILAEVYRDLGMLTSGHLVEVGRADLVASYIGQTAPKVTEVVERSLGGVLFIDEAYALFNGSERDFGREAVATLIQLMETHRDNLVVVMAGYPHEMYSLIDSNPGIKSRVRRFVNFPDYTDTELHKIFLQDAEQAGFVLGDGVSELVLADLHKVPRAPGFGNARTVRTLLERIATLQAVRLATLESPSMEQVRTLERADVTDLADESNLPRHNDPRAELTAMTGLVEVKATVERLAAEAKADVLRATAGMPPTERSRHMVFTGNPGTGKTTVARLLAEIYRDLGLLGIGHLVETSGNELMGEYVGQTAPKVQRLVEQALGGVLFVDEAYTLADPRGFGTDALATLIKLMEEHREDLVVVLAGYTEPMEGLFLQNPGLKSRVPTTVEFPDYSRTELQEIFQYLSGKAGYLPADGVVERVGSLLDRVRNAADFGNGREARNLFEATVSQQSVRISALTDPSVDEVRDLRPSDVPEDWRGKDAAGAVGFQVRR
;
A
#
# COMPACT_ATOMS: atom_id res chain seq x y z
N MET A 1 0.37 16.63 -29.99
CA MET A 1 -0.72 15.67 -30.27
C MET A 1 -0.15 14.30 -29.98
N ALA A 2 -0.70 13.56 -29.03
CA ALA A 2 -0.47 12.11 -28.96
C ALA A 2 -1.85 11.45 -29.11
N ASN A 3 -2.08 10.87 -30.28
CA ASN A 3 -3.26 10.06 -30.58
C ASN A 3 -3.01 8.68 -29.97
N LEU A 4 -3.33 8.48 -28.69
CA LEU A 4 -3.57 7.12 -28.23
C LEU A 4 -4.69 6.55 -29.13
N PRO A 5 -4.51 5.41 -29.80
CA PRO A 5 -5.56 4.84 -30.64
C PRO A 5 -6.86 4.71 -29.84
N ASP A 6 -8.00 5.06 -30.43
CA ASP A 6 -9.31 4.99 -29.76
C ASP A 6 -9.57 3.59 -29.18
N GLN A 7 -9.01 2.56 -29.83
CA GLN A 7 -9.08 1.17 -29.39
C GLN A 7 -8.36 0.89 -28.06
N LEU A 8 -7.37 1.70 -27.67
CA LEU A 8 -6.71 1.60 -26.36
C LEU A 8 -7.40 2.46 -25.28
N ALA A 9 -8.31 3.36 -25.66
CA ALA A 9 -9.04 4.19 -24.72
C ALA A 9 -9.91 3.36 -23.76
N VAL A 10 -10.31 2.15 -24.16
CA VAL A 10 -11.04 1.19 -23.32
C VAL A 10 -10.29 0.85 -22.03
N LEU A 11 -8.95 0.86 -22.03
CA LEU A 11 -8.15 0.66 -20.81
C LEU A 11 -8.28 1.81 -19.80
N PHE A 12 -8.69 2.98 -20.27
CA PHE A 12 -8.76 4.20 -19.46
C PHE A 12 -10.20 4.73 -19.38
N GLY A 13 -11.16 3.99 -19.97
CA GLY A 13 -12.58 4.24 -19.86
C GLY A 13 -13.14 3.75 -18.52
N GLY A 14 -14.37 4.16 -18.20
CA GLY A 14 -15.02 3.75 -16.95
C GLY A 14 -15.39 2.26 -16.87
N ASP A 15 -15.47 1.58 -18.02
CA ASP A 15 -15.76 0.14 -18.08
C ASP A 15 -14.48 -0.69 -17.89
N PRO A 16 -14.54 -1.84 -17.18
CA PRO A 16 -13.38 -2.68 -16.99
C PRO A 16 -12.96 -3.36 -18.31
N ALA A 17 -11.65 -3.44 -18.54
CA ALA A 17 -11.09 -4.03 -19.74
C ALA A 17 -10.38 -5.36 -19.46
N PHE A 18 -10.58 -6.37 -20.31
CA PHE A 18 -9.75 -7.57 -20.38
C PHE A 18 -8.74 -7.38 -21.50
N ASP A 19 -7.46 -7.30 -21.16
CA ASP A 19 -6.41 -7.04 -22.13
C ASP A 19 -5.42 -8.21 -22.23
N VAL A 20 -5.22 -8.73 -23.44
CA VAL A 20 -4.09 -9.60 -23.75
C VAL A 20 -3.04 -8.73 -24.42
N VAL A 21 -1.97 -8.42 -23.69
CA VAL A 21 -0.95 -7.49 -24.17
C VAL A 21 -0.30 -8.06 -25.44
N GLY A 22 -0.38 -7.28 -26.53
CA GLY A 22 0.12 -7.65 -27.84
C GLY A 22 -0.39 -6.70 -28.93
N ALA A 23 -0.33 -7.16 -30.18
CA ALA A 23 -0.76 -6.38 -31.35
C ALA A 23 -2.30 -6.22 -31.52
N GLU A 24 -3.11 -6.65 -30.55
CA GLU A 24 -4.58 -6.58 -30.61
C GLU A 24 -5.16 -5.67 -29.52
N PRO A 25 -6.35 -5.07 -29.74
CA PRO A 25 -6.94 -4.14 -28.78
C PRO A 25 -7.47 -4.81 -27.51
N PRO A 26 -7.50 -4.10 -26.37
CA PRO A 26 -8.20 -4.51 -25.17
C PRO A 26 -9.70 -4.74 -25.42
N PHE A 27 -10.28 -5.69 -24.69
CA PHE A 27 -11.71 -6.00 -24.75
C PHE A 27 -12.47 -5.27 -23.63
N ALA A 28 -13.53 -4.52 -23.97
CA ALA A 28 -14.41 -3.90 -22.97
C ALA A 28 -15.35 -4.96 -22.37
N VAL A 29 -15.28 -5.16 -21.05
CA VAL A 29 -16.14 -6.09 -20.32
C VAL A 29 -17.27 -5.29 -19.68
N THR A 30 -18.27 -4.92 -20.49
CA THR A 30 -19.44 -4.20 -19.94
C THR A 30 -20.24 -5.10 -19.00
N PRO A 31 -20.95 -4.54 -18.01
CA PRO A 31 -21.84 -5.32 -17.15
C PRO A 31 -22.84 -6.17 -17.94
N GLU A 32 -23.44 -5.60 -19.00
CA GLU A 32 -24.40 -6.29 -19.87
C GLU A 32 -23.77 -7.50 -20.58
N TRP A 33 -22.57 -7.32 -21.16
CA TRP A 33 -21.87 -8.43 -21.81
C TRP A 33 -21.50 -9.51 -20.80
N LEU A 34 -21.01 -9.11 -19.62
CA LEU A 34 -20.59 -10.04 -18.57
C LEU A 34 -21.76 -10.89 -18.07
N ASP A 35 -22.91 -10.27 -17.80
CA ASP A 35 -24.09 -10.97 -17.30
C ASP A 35 -24.72 -11.86 -18.37
N THR A 36 -24.80 -11.39 -19.62
CA THR A 36 -25.30 -12.20 -20.75
C THR A 36 -24.42 -13.42 -20.99
N THR A 37 -23.09 -13.26 -20.90
CA THR A 37 -22.13 -14.34 -21.10
C THR A 37 -22.21 -15.37 -19.97
N LYS A 38 -22.34 -14.92 -18.71
CA LYS A 38 -22.57 -15.82 -17.56
C LYS A 38 -23.82 -16.65 -17.72
N ALA A 39 -24.94 -16.05 -18.14
CA ALA A 39 -26.19 -16.76 -18.34
C ALA A 39 -26.05 -17.88 -19.39
N ARG A 40 -25.42 -17.58 -20.53
CA ARG A 40 -25.15 -18.58 -21.58
C ARG A 40 -24.24 -19.71 -21.10
N LEU A 41 -23.22 -19.39 -20.29
CA LEU A 41 -22.35 -20.40 -19.69
C LEU A 41 -23.10 -21.27 -18.67
N ALA A 42 -23.96 -20.67 -17.85
CA ALA A 42 -24.75 -21.39 -16.85
C ALA A 42 -25.69 -22.42 -17.52
N GLU A 43 -26.31 -22.07 -18.66
CA GLU A 43 -27.10 -23.02 -19.46
C GLU A 43 -26.25 -24.19 -19.98
N LEU A 44 -25.03 -23.92 -20.45
CA LEU A 44 -24.10 -24.97 -20.90
C LEU A 44 -23.60 -25.85 -19.75
N PHE A 45 -23.50 -25.31 -18.53
CA PHE A 45 -23.03 -26.06 -17.37
C PHE A 45 -24.08 -27.02 -16.80
N ASP A 46 -25.35 -26.88 -17.17
CA ASP A 46 -26.44 -27.76 -16.74
C ASP A 46 -26.43 -29.11 -17.47
N ARG A 47 -25.42 -29.92 -17.13
CA ARG A 47 -25.17 -31.28 -17.63
C ARG A 47 -24.87 -32.21 -16.44
N PRO A 48 -25.87 -32.50 -15.58
CA PRO A 48 -25.67 -33.24 -14.33
C PRO A 48 -25.06 -34.65 -14.54
N GLU A 49 -25.28 -35.26 -15.69
CA GLU A 49 -24.73 -36.55 -16.11
C GLU A 49 -23.20 -36.59 -16.17
N LEU A 50 -22.53 -35.44 -16.40
CA LEU A 50 -21.07 -35.36 -16.47
C LEU A 50 -20.42 -35.34 -15.08
N GLY A 51 -21.21 -35.09 -14.03
CA GLY A 51 -20.79 -35.08 -12.64
C GLY A 51 -20.49 -33.68 -12.09
N LYS A 52 -19.81 -33.65 -10.94
CA LYS A 52 -19.60 -32.45 -10.14
C LYS A 52 -18.13 -32.26 -9.77
N VAL A 53 -17.77 -31.03 -9.45
CA VAL A 53 -16.46 -30.66 -8.89
C VAL A 53 -16.28 -31.32 -7.51
N SER A 54 -15.11 -31.93 -7.29
CA SER A 54 -14.76 -32.59 -6.04
C SER A 54 -14.31 -31.61 -4.95
N ALA A 55 -14.36 -32.03 -3.68
CA ALA A 55 -13.84 -31.28 -2.52
C ALA A 55 -12.36 -30.89 -2.62
N SER A 56 -11.57 -31.55 -3.47
CA SER A 56 -10.14 -31.25 -3.65
C SER A 56 -9.87 -30.05 -4.55
N ASN A 57 -10.89 -29.53 -5.24
CA ASN A 57 -10.76 -28.35 -6.09
C ASN A 57 -10.71 -27.09 -5.22
N LYS A 58 -9.66 -26.27 -5.39
CA LYS A 58 -9.42 -25.06 -4.58
C LYS A 58 -10.03 -23.79 -5.18
N HIS A 59 -10.64 -23.88 -6.36
CA HIS A 59 -11.13 -22.71 -7.11
C HIS A 59 -12.65 -22.56 -7.07
N PHE A 60 -13.37 -23.69 -6.97
CA PHE A 60 -14.83 -23.73 -7.06
C PHE A 60 -15.44 -24.51 -5.90
N LYS A 61 -16.67 -24.16 -5.53
CA LYS A 61 -17.43 -24.82 -4.46
C LYS A 61 -17.58 -26.30 -4.78
N GLU A 62 -17.40 -27.14 -3.77
CA GLU A 62 -17.74 -28.56 -3.87
C GLU A 62 -19.20 -28.72 -4.33
N GLY A 63 -19.41 -29.65 -5.28
CA GLY A 63 -20.75 -29.92 -5.80
C GLY A 63 -21.20 -29.01 -6.96
N SER A 64 -20.39 -28.03 -7.38
CA SER A 64 -20.60 -27.29 -8.63
C SER A 64 -20.58 -28.22 -9.85
N PRO A 65 -21.24 -27.89 -10.98
CA PRO A 65 -21.17 -28.70 -12.20
C PRO A 65 -19.72 -28.91 -12.67
N LEU A 66 -19.36 -30.11 -13.13
CA LEU A 66 -18.00 -30.42 -13.59
C LEU A 66 -17.53 -29.46 -14.69
N LEU A 67 -18.45 -29.04 -15.56
CA LEU A 67 -18.16 -28.14 -16.68
C LEU A 67 -17.69 -26.74 -16.26
N VAL A 68 -17.89 -26.32 -15.01
CA VAL A 68 -17.30 -25.09 -14.45
C VAL A 68 -15.77 -25.18 -14.42
N ASP A 69 -15.24 -26.30 -13.92
CA ASP A 69 -13.80 -26.55 -13.88
C ASP A 69 -13.24 -26.78 -15.29
N THR A 70 -14.00 -27.47 -16.15
CA THR A 70 -13.65 -27.61 -17.57
C THR A 70 -13.53 -26.25 -18.26
N PHE A 71 -14.50 -25.34 -18.09
CA PHE A 71 -14.45 -24.01 -18.69
C PHE A 71 -13.22 -23.22 -18.23
N TYR A 72 -12.85 -23.32 -16.95
CA TYR A 72 -11.64 -22.69 -16.44
C TYR A 72 -10.40 -23.12 -17.23
N PHE A 73 -10.22 -24.42 -17.48
CA PHE A 73 -9.10 -24.93 -18.25
C PHE A 73 -9.20 -24.60 -19.76
N VAL A 74 -10.39 -24.71 -20.36
CA VAL A 74 -10.64 -24.33 -21.77
C VAL A 74 -10.28 -22.87 -22.00
N PHE A 75 -10.81 -21.95 -21.19
CA PHE A 75 -10.56 -20.52 -21.34
C PHE A 75 -9.07 -20.19 -21.10
N ARG A 76 -8.46 -20.80 -20.07
CA ARG A 76 -7.03 -20.60 -19.77
C ARG A 76 -6.12 -21.05 -20.90
N SER A 77 -6.47 -22.14 -21.60
CA SER A 77 -5.70 -22.59 -22.75
C SER A 77 -5.73 -21.61 -23.92
N LEU A 78 -6.68 -20.67 -23.98
CA LEU A 78 -6.73 -19.65 -25.03
C LEU A 78 -5.71 -18.51 -24.85
N TRP A 79 -5.01 -18.47 -23.71
CA TRP A 79 -4.01 -17.44 -23.45
C TRP A 79 -2.72 -17.70 -24.25
N PRO A 80 -1.98 -16.64 -24.63
CA PRO A 80 -0.66 -16.83 -25.22
C PRO A 80 0.25 -17.56 -24.23
N PRO A 81 1.12 -18.48 -24.68
CA PRO A 81 2.13 -19.05 -23.79
C PRO A 81 3.07 -17.94 -23.32
N LEU A 82 3.30 -17.83 -22.01
CA LEU A 82 4.01 -16.70 -21.40
C LEU A 82 3.39 -15.34 -21.78
N GLY A 83 2.09 -15.33 -22.09
CA GLY A 83 1.32 -14.13 -22.39
C GLY A 83 1.07 -13.28 -21.16
N ILE A 84 0.82 -12.00 -21.38
CA ILE A 84 0.56 -11.02 -20.33
C ILE A 84 -0.91 -10.62 -20.42
N LEU A 85 -1.61 -10.74 -19.31
CA LEU A 85 -3.00 -10.32 -19.14
C LEU A 85 -3.03 -9.07 -18.26
N ALA A 86 -3.66 -8.01 -18.74
CA ALA A 86 -3.75 -6.71 -18.07
C ALA A 86 -5.19 -6.17 -18.09
N GLY A 87 -5.37 -4.99 -17.49
CA GLY A 87 -6.68 -4.35 -17.35
C GLY A 87 -7.48 -4.84 -16.15
N GLY A 88 -8.54 -4.10 -15.81
CA GLY A 88 -9.36 -4.35 -14.62
C GLY A 88 -10.07 -5.71 -14.63
N ALA A 89 -10.33 -6.27 -15.81
CA ALA A 89 -10.93 -7.59 -15.97
C ALA A 89 -9.90 -8.70 -16.30
N ARG A 90 -8.59 -8.52 -16.02
CA ARG A 90 -7.55 -9.53 -16.33
C ARG A 90 -7.82 -10.96 -15.83
N ASN A 91 -8.65 -11.10 -14.79
CA ASN A 91 -9.11 -12.38 -14.27
C ASN A 91 -10.49 -12.79 -14.84
N LEU A 92 -10.74 -12.52 -16.12
CA LEU A 92 -12.06 -12.68 -16.75
C LEU A 92 -12.67 -14.08 -16.59
N HIS A 93 -11.85 -15.13 -16.70
CA HIS A 93 -12.23 -16.51 -16.43
C HIS A 93 -12.86 -16.71 -15.04
N PHE A 94 -12.37 -16.05 -14.00
CA PHE A 94 -12.98 -16.12 -12.67
C PHE A 94 -14.19 -15.21 -12.53
N LEU A 95 -14.18 -14.03 -13.18
CA LEU A 95 -15.34 -13.14 -13.21
C LEU A 95 -16.57 -13.81 -13.83
N LEU A 96 -16.38 -14.57 -14.92
CA LEU A 96 -17.42 -15.36 -15.58
C LEU A 96 -17.91 -16.55 -14.72
N LEU A 97 -17.12 -17.00 -13.75
CA LEU A 97 -17.43 -18.16 -12.90
C LEU A 97 -17.80 -17.80 -11.46
N ASN A 98 -17.96 -16.50 -11.14
CA ASN A 98 -18.12 -16.01 -9.77
C ASN A 98 -19.24 -16.68 -8.95
N GLU A 99 -20.31 -17.13 -9.59
CA GLU A 99 -21.43 -17.81 -8.92
C GLU A 99 -21.03 -19.15 -8.30
N TYR A 100 -20.03 -19.81 -8.89
CA TYR A 100 -19.53 -21.13 -8.49
C TYR A 100 -18.31 -21.06 -7.57
N ARG A 101 -17.81 -19.86 -7.22
CA ARG A 101 -16.61 -19.67 -6.38
C ARG A 101 -16.96 -19.36 -4.92
N GLU A 102 -16.17 -19.87 -3.99
CA GLU A 102 -16.27 -19.51 -2.56
C GLU A 102 -15.89 -18.05 -2.32
N GLU A 103 -14.77 -17.62 -2.91
CA GLU A 103 -14.31 -16.24 -2.91
C GLU A 103 -14.60 -15.59 -4.27
N LYS A 104 -15.40 -14.52 -4.28
CA LYS A 104 -15.74 -13.81 -5.52
C LYS A 104 -14.52 -13.05 -6.05
N GLN A 105 -14.29 -13.14 -7.36
CA GLN A 105 -13.35 -12.28 -8.06
C GLN A 105 -13.97 -10.90 -8.26
N GLU A 106 -13.26 -9.87 -7.84
CA GLU A 106 -13.62 -8.48 -8.11
C GLU A 106 -12.86 -7.94 -9.33
N ILE A 107 -13.41 -6.89 -9.92
CA ILE A 107 -12.73 -6.08 -10.94
C ILE A 107 -11.59 -5.33 -10.26
N ASP A 108 -10.40 -5.35 -10.86
CA ASP A 108 -9.28 -4.57 -10.36
C ASP A 108 -9.38 -3.11 -10.83
N THR A 109 -9.19 -2.19 -9.89
CA THR A 109 -9.17 -0.74 -10.14
C THR A 109 -7.84 -0.24 -10.72
N ASP A 110 -6.75 -1.00 -10.59
CA ASP A 110 -5.45 -0.66 -11.16
C ASP A 110 -5.15 -1.47 -12.43
N ILE A 111 -5.22 -0.78 -13.57
CA ILE A 111 -4.91 -1.33 -14.91
C ILE A 111 -3.43 -1.71 -15.09
N ALA A 112 -2.55 -1.23 -14.21
CA ALA A 112 -1.12 -1.55 -14.23
C ALA A 112 -0.82 -2.89 -13.54
N ASN A 113 -1.79 -3.47 -12.84
CA ASN A 113 -1.73 -4.84 -12.36
C ASN A 113 -1.95 -5.81 -13.52
N TRP A 114 -1.11 -6.84 -13.57
CA TRP A 114 -1.10 -7.81 -14.67
C TRP A 114 -0.86 -9.22 -14.13
N ARG A 115 -1.08 -10.21 -14.99
CA ARG A 115 -0.82 -11.63 -14.72
C ARG A 115 -0.12 -12.26 -15.92
N GLU A 116 0.72 -13.24 -15.66
CA GLU A 116 1.33 -14.08 -16.70
C GLU A 116 0.55 -15.39 -16.91
N ALA A 117 0.54 -15.84 -18.16
CA ALA A 117 0.15 -17.19 -18.52
C ALA A 117 1.32 -18.17 -18.39
N GLY A 118 1.00 -19.46 -18.23
CA GLY A 118 2.01 -20.52 -18.21
C GLY A 118 2.64 -20.76 -19.59
N ALA A 119 3.68 -21.59 -19.62
CA ALA A 119 4.41 -21.97 -20.85
C ALA A 119 4.08 -23.38 -21.36
N VAL A 120 3.20 -24.11 -20.67
CA VAL A 120 2.90 -25.53 -20.94
C VAL A 120 1.48 -25.66 -21.46
N PHE A 121 1.32 -26.44 -22.53
CA PHE A 121 0.00 -26.79 -23.05
C PHE A 121 -0.50 -28.02 -22.30
N ASP A 122 -1.72 -27.93 -21.77
CA ASP A 122 -2.41 -29.04 -21.12
C ASP A 122 -3.74 -29.30 -21.82
N ILE A 123 -4.16 -30.56 -21.84
CA ILE A 123 -5.49 -30.94 -22.34
C ILE A 123 -6.55 -30.22 -21.51
N PRO A 124 -7.42 -29.40 -22.12
CA PRO A 124 -8.26 -28.43 -21.42
C PRO A 124 -9.51 -29.02 -20.75
N PHE A 125 -9.65 -30.35 -20.71
CA PHE A 125 -10.81 -31.02 -20.16
C PHE A 125 -10.44 -32.36 -19.49
N PRO A 126 -11.25 -32.85 -18.54
CA PRO A 126 -11.01 -34.15 -17.90
C PRO A 126 -11.11 -35.30 -18.91
N LEU A 127 -10.30 -36.35 -18.72
CA LEU A 127 -10.42 -37.60 -19.48
C LEU A 127 -11.42 -38.52 -18.78
N ARG A 128 -12.38 -39.04 -19.55
CA ARG A 128 -13.46 -39.94 -19.15
C ARG A 128 -13.20 -41.32 -19.73
N ARG A 129 -13.55 -42.36 -19.00
CA ARG A 129 -13.33 -43.75 -19.43
C ARG A 129 -14.40 -44.25 -20.41
N ASP A 130 -15.52 -43.54 -20.48
CA ASP A 130 -16.63 -43.84 -21.37
C ASP A 130 -16.66 -42.83 -22.52
N VAL A 131 -16.89 -43.34 -23.74
CA VAL A 131 -16.84 -42.55 -24.98
C VAL A 131 -17.93 -41.50 -25.02
N GLU A 132 -19.14 -41.84 -24.56
CA GLU A 132 -20.29 -40.93 -24.56
C GLU A 132 -20.06 -39.69 -23.68
N SER A 133 -19.63 -39.86 -22.41
CA SER A 133 -19.32 -38.71 -21.56
C SER A 133 -18.07 -37.96 -22.05
N GLN A 134 -17.09 -38.66 -22.64
CA GLN A 134 -15.90 -37.99 -23.18
C GLN A 134 -16.27 -37.09 -24.37
N GLU A 135 -17.09 -37.61 -25.27
CA GLU A 135 -17.63 -36.88 -26.41
C GLU A 135 -18.42 -35.66 -25.94
N GLU A 136 -19.30 -35.82 -24.96
CA GLU A 136 -20.10 -34.72 -24.42
C GLU A 136 -19.24 -33.65 -23.73
N VAL A 137 -18.20 -34.03 -22.99
CA VAL A 137 -17.23 -33.06 -22.40
C VAL A 137 -16.51 -32.27 -23.50
N ILE A 138 -16.11 -32.93 -24.60
CA ILE A 138 -15.43 -32.27 -25.73
C ILE A 138 -16.41 -31.36 -26.49
N ARG A 139 -17.65 -31.82 -26.71
CA ARG A 139 -18.73 -31.07 -27.34
C ARG A 139 -19.08 -29.81 -26.53
N ALA A 140 -19.28 -29.95 -25.22
CA ALA A 140 -19.50 -28.82 -24.33
C ALA A 140 -18.30 -27.85 -24.33
N SER A 141 -17.07 -28.37 -24.32
CA SER A 141 -15.86 -27.54 -24.44
C SER A 141 -15.85 -26.75 -25.76
N ARG A 142 -16.30 -27.35 -26.85
CA ARG A 142 -16.43 -26.69 -28.16
C ARG A 142 -17.52 -25.62 -28.15
N GLU A 143 -18.67 -25.88 -27.55
CA GLU A 143 -19.77 -24.91 -27.42
C GLU A 143 -19.39 -23.71 -26.53
N MET A 144 -18.62 -23.94 -25.46
CA MET A 144 -18.05 -22.87 -24.63
C MET A 144 -17.19 -21.89 -25.44
N LEU A 145 -16.46 -22.38 -26.45
CA LEU A 145 -15.67 -21.51 -27.33
C LEU A 145 -16.55 -20.60 -28.21
N ASP A 146 -17.82 -20.93 -28.45
CA ASP A 146 -18.73 -20.03 -29.16
C ASP A 146 -19.34 -18.97 -28.24
N VAL A 147 -19.38 -19.22 -26.92
CA VAL A 147 -19.86 -18.24 -25.94
C VAL A 147 -18.88 -17.09 -25.78
N VAL A 148 -17.56 -17.38 -25.83
CA VAL A 148 -16.50 -16.38 -25.67
C VAL A 148 -15.91 -15.86 -26.98
N ALA A 149 -16.66 -15.99 -28.09
CA ALA A 149 -16.25 -15.50 -29.39
C ALA A 149 -16.19 -13.97 -29.44
N GLY A 150 -15.25 -13.45 -30.23
CA GLY A 150 -15.10 -12.00 -30.47
C GLY A 150 -14.27 -11.27 -29.43
N ILE A 151 -13.58 -11.98 -28.53
CA ILE A 151 -12.64 -11.38 -27.58
C ILE A 151 -11.26 -11.24 -28.27
N PRO A 152 -10.77 -10.02 -28.53
CA PRO A 152 -9.44 -9.82 -29.11
C PRO A 152 -8.31 -10.42 -28.27
N GLY A 153 -7.23 -10.82 -28.92
CA GLY A 153 -6.02 -11.41 -28.33
C GLY A 153 -6.13 -12.90 -27.99
N ILE A 154 -7.36 -13.44 -27.97
CA ILE A 154 -7.63 -14.89 -27.84
C ILE A 154 -8.37 -15.50 -29.04
N GLU A 155 -8.96 -14.69 -29.93
CA GLU A 155 -9.83 -15.17 -31.03
C GLU A 155 -9.15 -16.16 -31.99
N ALA A 156 -7.87 -15.91 -32.34
CA ALA A 156 -7.11 -16.84 -33.18
C ALA A 156 -6.93 -18.21 -32.51
N ARG A 157 -6.64 -18.24 -31.20
CA ARG A 157 -6.51 -19.49 -30.43
C ARG A 157 -7.85 -20.16 -30.19
N ARG A 158 -8.91 -19.38 -29.99
CA ARG A 158 -10.29 -19.86 -29.88
C ARG A 158 -10.69 -20.61 -31.15
N THR A 159 -10.44 -20.01 -32.31
CA THR A 159 -10.74 -20.61 -33.63
C THR A 159 -9.90 -21.87 -33.89
N ALA A 160 -8.60 -21.83 -33.56
CA ALA A 160 -7.72 -22.98 -33.69
C ALA A 160 -8.14 -24.13 -32.75
N MET A 161 -8.45 -23.85 -31.48
CA MET A 161 -8.94 -24.85 -30.53
C MET A 161 -10.28 -25.42 -30.98
N ALA A 162 -11.21 -24.58 -31.45
CA ALA A 162 -12.48 -25.03 -32.02
C ALA A 162 -12.27 -26.02 -33.16
N THR A 163 -11.35 -25.71 -34.08
CA THR A 163 -10.97 -26.61 -35.18
C THR A 163 -10.39 -27.93 -34.68
N MET A 164 -9.54 -27.90 -33.65
CA MET A 164 -8.98 -29.11 -33.04
C MET A 164 -10.08 -29.99 -32.42
N LEU A 165 -11.00 -29.39 -31.66
CA LEU A 165 -12.11 -30.12 -31.03
C LEU A 165 -13.09 -30.67 -32.08
N ASP A 166 -13.41 -29.91 -33.13
CA ASP A 166 -14.28 -30.36 -34.23
C ASP A 166 -13.67 -31.57 -34.97
N ARG A 167 -12.35 -31.58 -35.18
CA ARG A 167 -11.64 -32.73 -35.76
C ARG A 167 -11.65 -33.95 -34.85
N ILE A 168 -11.52 -33.76 -33.53
CA ILE A 168 -11.61 -34.87 -32.56
C ILE A 168 -13.01 -35.46 -32.55
N LEU A 169 -14.05 -34.62 -32.55
CA LEU A 169 -15.45 -35.06 -32.60
C LEU A 169 -15.78 -35.77 -33.92
N ALA A 170 -15.16 -35.38 -35.04
CA ALA A 170 -15.34 -36.03 -36.33
C ALA A 170 -14.56 -37.36 -36.47
N GLY A 171 -13.49 -37.56 -35.69
CA GLY A 171 -12.59 -38.70 -35.80
C GLY A 171 -12.77 -39.72 -34.67
N SER A 172 -13.42 -40.85 -34.96
CA SER A 172 -13.69 -41.90 -33.95
C SER A 172 -12.43 -42.45 -33.26
N GLU A 173 -11.32 -42.60 -34.00
CA GLU A 173 -10.03 -43.05 -33.44
C GLU A 173 -9.43 -42.03 -32.45
N LEU A 174 -9.49 -40.75 -32.78
CA LEU A 174 -9.00 -39.69 -31.89
C LEU A 174 -9.88 -39.59 -30.64
N LEU A 175 -11.19 -39.72 -30.77
CA LEU A 175 -12.11 -39.70 -29.65
C LEU A 175 -11.90 -40.90 -28.71
N GLU A 176 -11.78 -42.11 -29.24
CA GLU A 176 -11.50 -43.33 -28.45
C GLU A 176 -10.17 -43.24 -27.68
N LEU A 177 -9.16 -42.60 -28.26
CA LEU A 177 -7.86 -42.40 -27.62
C LEU A 177 -7.97 -41.63 -26.29
N HIS A 178 -8.89 -40.68 -26.17
CA HIS A 178 -9.11 -39.93 -24.91
C HIS A 178 -9.71 -40.78 -23.79
N THR A 179 -10.29 -41.93 -24.12
CA THR A 179 -10.89 -42.85 -23.14
C THR A 179 -9.97 -43.98 -22.71
N THR A 180 -9.00 -44.32 -23.55
CA THR A 180 -8.13 -45.50 -23.38
C THR A 180 -6.71 -45.15 -22.96
N GLN A 181 -6.23 -43.95 -23.27
CA GLN A 181 -4.85 -43.54 -23.04
C GLN A 181 -4.71 -42.54 -21.88
N THR A 182 -3.48 -42.39 -21.41
CA THR A 182 -3.13 -41.40 -20.37
C THR A 182 -3.00 -39.99 -20.96
N ARG A 183 -3.15 -38.95 -20.13
CA ARG A 183 -2.96 -37.55 -20.55
C ARG A 183 -1.67 -37.31 -21.36
N PRO A 184 -0.47 -37.81 -20.94
CA PRO A 184 0.75 -37.64 -21.73
C PRO A 184 0.70 -38.28 -23.13
N GLU A 185 0.06 -39.44 -23.27
CA GLU A 185 -0.09 -40.14 -24.55
C GLU A 185 -1.06 -39.39 -25.47
N VAL A 186 -2.15 -38.86 -24.90
CA VAL A 186 -3.08 -37.97 -25.62
C VAL A 186 -2.39 -36.70 -26.07
N THR A 187 -1.61 -36.05 -25.21
CA THR A 187 -0.84 -34.86 -25.58
C THR A 187 0.14 -35.17 -26.70
N LYS A 188 0.86 -36.30 -26.62
CA LYS A 188 1.77 -36.74 -27.71
C LYS A 188 1.01 -36.91 -29.03
N ARG A 189 -0.18 -37.52 -29.00
CA ARG A 189 -1.00 -37.69 -30.19
C ARG A 189 -1.46 -36.34 -30.76
N TRP A 190 -1.86 -35.40 -29.91
CA TRP A 190 -2.24 -34.05 -30.33
C TRP A 190 -1.09 -33.31 -31.02
N ILE A 191 0.16 -33.51 -30.55
CA ILE A 191 1.35 -32.95 -31.20
C ILE A 191 1.47 -33.49 -32.64
N GLU A 192 1.29 -34.79 -32.85
CA GLU A 192 1.38 -35.41 -34.17
C GLU A 192 0.23 -34.98 -35.10
N GLU A 193 -1.00 -35.03 -34.59
CA GLU A 193 -2.24 -34.77 -35.33
C GLU A 193 -2.39 -33.30 -35.74
N PHE A 194 -2.10 -32.37 -34.82
CA PHE A 194 -2.24 -30.93 -35.03
C PHE A 194 -0.89 -30.31 -35.37
N SER A 195 -0.28 -30.81 -36.44
CA SER A 195 1.00 -30.33 -36.97
C SER A 195 0.86 -29.27 -38.07
N ASP A 196 -0.37 -28.91 -38.45
CA ASP A 196 -0.66 -27.82 -39.40
C ASP A 196 -0.04 -26.49 -38.94
N ASP A 197 0.56 -25.74 -39.88
CA ASP A 197 1.26 -24.48 -39.59
C ASP A 197 0.37 -23.46 -38.86
N ASP A 198 -0.89 -23.32 -39.25
CA ASP A 198 -1.84 -22.38 -38.62
C ASP A 198 -2.16 -22.75 -37.15
N LEU A 199 -2.33 -24.04 -36.87
CA LEU A 199 -2.60 -24.54 -35.51
C LEU A 199 -1.34 -24.42 -34.64
N ARG A 200 -0.17 -24.72 -35.20
CA ARG A 200 1.13 -24.56 -34.52
C ARG A 200 1.49 -23.10 -34.29
N HIS A 201 1.04 -22.20 -35.17
CA HIS A 201 1.18 -20.76 -34.96
C HIS A 201 0.31 -20.27 -33.79
N ALA A 202 -0.92 -20.78 -33.66
CA ALA A 202 -1.81 -20.44 -32.56
C ALA A 202 -1.35 -21.05 -31.21
N PHE A 203 -0.86 -22.29 -31.24
CA PHE A 203 -0.42 -23.05 -30.06
C PHE A 203 1.04 -23.54 -30.18
N PRO A 204 2.03 -22.64 -30.18
CA PRO A 204 3.44 -23.04 -30.38
C PRO A 204 3.98 -23.88 -29.21
N HIS A 205 3.38 -23.76 -28.02
CA HIS A 205 3.72 -24.53 -26.83
C HIS A 205 3.10 -25.94 -26.80
N LEU A 206 2.24 -26.29 -27.77
CA LEU A 206 1.67 -27.64 -27.91
C LEU A 206 2.78 -28.70 -28.04
N SER A 207 3.88 -28.38 -28.75
CA SER A 207 4.98 -29.32 -28.97
C SER A 207 5.73 -29.73 -27.69
N GLY A 208 5.58 -28.94 -26.61
CA GLY A 208 6.33 -29.13 -25.37
C GLY A 208 7.83 -28.86 -25.49
N ASN A 209 8.34 -28.48 -26.67
CA ASN A 209 9.75 -28.19 -26.91
C ASN A 209 10.04 -26.71 -26.59
N PRO A 210 10.90 -26.42 -25.58
CA PRO A 210 11.25 -25.04 -25.23
C PRO A 210 11.86 -24.23 -26.39
N LEU A 211 12.51 -24.89 -27.36
CA LEU A 211 13.10 -24.22 -28.51
C LEU A 211 12.06 -23.68 -29.50
N ASP A 212 11.00 -24.44 -29.77
CA ASP A 212 9.93 -24.00 -30.68
C ASP A 212 9.26 -22.73 -30.13
N LEU A 213 9.03 -22.69 -28.81
CA LEU A 213 8.47 -21.55 -28.12
C LEU A 213 9.41 -20.33 -28.15
N LEU A 214 10.72 -20.54 -28.05
CA LEU A 214 11.72 -19.47 -28.20
C LEU A 214 11.74 -18.93 -29.62
N VAL A 215 11.81 -19.79 -30.65
CA VAL A 215 11.83 -19.38 -32.06
C VAL A 215 10.60 -18.54 -32.39
N PHE A 216 9.43 -18.99 -31.94
CA PHE A 216 8.18 -18.24 -32.10
C PHE A 216 8.26 -16.84 -31.45
N GLY A 217 8.72 -16.76 -30.20
CA GLY A 217 8.89 -15.48 -29.50
C GLY A 217 9.91 -14.56 -30.17
N MET A 218 11.02 -15.11 -30.68
CA MET A 218 12.08 -14.37 -31.37
C MET A 218 11.58 -13.74 -32.67
N ASN A 219 10.78 -14.47 -33.45
CA ASN A 219 10.17 -13.94 -34.69
C ASN A 219 9.23 -12.78 -34.39
N ARG A 220 8.40 -12.90 -33.34
CA ARG A 220 7.51 -11.82 -32.89
C ARG A 220 8.30 -10.60 -32.41
N LEU A 221 9.33 -10.83 -31.60
CA LEU A 221 10.17 -9.77 -31.06
C LEU A 221 10.92 -9.02 -32.16
N GLN A 222 11.48 -9.74 -33.14
CA GLN A 222 12.17 -9.12 -34.27
C GLN A 222 11.22 -8.27 -35.10
N ALA A 223 10.04 -8.81 -35.45
CA ALA A 223 9.04 -8.08 -36.22
C ALA A 223 8.54 -6.82 -35.49
N ALA A 224 8.30 -6.91 -34.18
CA ALA A 224 7.89 -5.77 -33.36
C ALA A 224 9.02 -4.73 -33.22
N TYR A 225 10.25 -5.18 -32.97
CA TYR A 225 11.43 -4.31 -32.88
C TYR A 225 11.63 -3.51 -34.18
N THR A 226 11.59 -4.18 -35.33
CA THR A 226 11.74 -3.52 -36.63
C THR A 226 10.68 -2.43 -36.84
N ARG A 227 9.40 -2.74 -36.58
CA ARG A 227 8.33 -1.75 -36.75
C ARG A 227 8.42 -0.57 -35.78
N VAL A 228 8.78 -0.83 -34.52
CA VAL A 228 8.98 0.26 -33.54
C VAL A 228 10.20 1.12 -33.91
N ALA A 229 11.28 0.49 -34.40
CA ALA A 229 12.46 1.20 -34.86
C ALA A 229 12.18 2.08 -36.09
N GLU A 230 11.31 1.67 -37.01
CA GLU A 230 10.94 2.49 -38.18
C GLU A 230 10.31 3.84 -37.83
N VAL A 231 9.61 3.92 -36.69
CA VAL A 231 8.90 5.14 -36.27
C VAL A 231 9.61 5.92 -35.14
N THR A 232 10.73 5.41 -34.62
CA THR A 232 11.47 6.05 -33.53
C THR A 232 12.95 6.26 -33.89
N ALA A 233 13.55 7.36 -33.43
CA ALA A 233 14.95 7.69 -33.74
C ALA A 233 16.00 6.75 -33.10
N GLU A 234 15.59 5.75 -32.30
CA GLU A 234 16.48 4.74 -31.70
C GLU A 234 16.88 3.61 -32.66
N ALA A 235 16.52 3.71 -33.94
CA ALA A 235 16.90 2.80 -35.04
C ALA A 235 18.41 2.68 -35.31
N GLU A 236 19.27 3.42 -34.62
CA GLU A 236 20.73 3.36 -34.80
C GLU A 236 21.36 2.03 -34.34
N ARG A 237 20.63 1.18 -33.58
CA ARG A 237 21.15 -0.10 -33.07
C ARG A 237 20.52 -1.32 -33.77
N PRO A 238 21.34 -2.33 -34.17
CA PRO A 238 20.83 -3.54 -34.80
C PRO A 238 20.04 -4.41 -33.81
N PHE A 239 19.18 -5.29 -34.32
CA PHE A 239 18.37 -6.21 -33.50
C PHE A 239 19.24 -7.10 -32.58
N SER A 240 20.46 -7.45 -33.02
CA SER A 240 21.44 -8.18 -32.22
C SER A 240 21.77 -7.48 -30.90
N HIS A 241 21.71 -6.14 -30.86
CA HIS A 241 21.87 -5.35 -29.63
C HIS A 241 20.71 -5.56 -28.65
N GLU A 242 19.47 -5.71 -29.13
CA GLU A 242 18.31 -6.01 -28.29
C GLU A 242 18.47 -7.37 -27.62
N VAL A 243 18.83 -8.39 -28.40
CA VAL A 243 19.02 -9.76 -27.91
C VAL A 243 20.15 -9.84 -26.88
N ALA A 244 21.28 -9.18 -27.15
CA ALA A 244 22.39 -9.07 -26.20
C ALA A 244 21.98 -8.36 -24.90
N GLY A 245 21.19 -7.28 -25.02
CA GLY A 245 20.61 -6.58 -23.88
C GLY A 245 19.74 -7.49 -23.03
N LEU A 246 18.84 -8.27 -23.64
CA LEU A 246 17.96 -9.22 -22.94
C LEU A 246 18.74 -10.29 -22.19
N LEU A 247 19.77 -10.88 -22.82
CA LEU A 247 20.64 -11.87 -22.17
C LEU A 247 21.33 -11.28 -20.93
N GLN A 248 21.84 -10.05 -21.02
CA GLN A 248 22.43 -9.36 -19.86
C GLN A 248 21.42 -9.08 -18.75
N GLN A 249 20.18 -8.73 -19.09
CA GLN A 249 19.13 -8.47 -18.09
C GLN A 249 18.82 -9.70 -17.26
N ILE A 250 18.65 -10.84 -17.91
CA ILE A 250 18.43 -12.12 -17.22
C ILE A 250 19.71 -12.71 -16.60
N GLY A 251 20.83 -11.99 -16.68
CA GLY A 251 22.10 -12.38 -16.07
C GLY A 251 22.84 -13.50 -16.79
N ARG A 252 22.49 -13.79 -18.05
CA ARG A 252 23.24 -14.75 -18.87
C ARG A 252 24.46 -14.09 -19.50
N THR A 253 25.59 -14.77 -19.35
CA THR A 253 26.87 -14.38 -19.96
C THR A 253 27.22 -15.25 -21.16
N ASP A 254 26.42 -16.29 -21.42
CA ASP A 254 26.58 -17.24 -22.52
C ASP A 254 25.44 -17.10 -23.53
N LEU A 255 25.74 -17.47 -24.79
CA LEU A 255 24.73 -17.56 -25.84
C LEU A 255 24.21 -19.01 -25.92
N PRO A 256 22.93 -19.28 -25.61
CA PRO A 256 22.40 -20.64 -25.61
C PRO A 256 22.48 -21.25 -27.00
N ALA A 257 22.99 -22.48 -27.12
CA ALA A 257 23.11 -23.18 -28.41
C ALA A 257 21.77 -23.20 -29.18
N GLY A 258 20.65 -23.38 -28.48
CA GLY A 258 19.31 -23.35 -29.07
C GLY A 258 18.91 -22.03 -29.72
N LEU A 259 19.37 -20.90 -29.19
CA LEU A 259 19.16 -19.57 -29.79
C LEU A 259 20.02 -19.41 -31.05
N SER A 260 21.27 -19.88 -31.01
CA SER A 260 22.23 -19.77 -32.11
C SER A 260 21.82 -20.58 -33.35
N PHE A 261 21.36 -21.82 -33.16
CA PHE A 261 21.04 -22.72 -34.26
C PHE A 261 19.65 -22.49 -34.87
N SER A 262 18.63 -22.20 -34.06
CA SER A 262 17.22 -22.25 -34.50
C SER A 262 16.57 -20.89 -34.69
N ALA A 263 17.06 -19.83 -34.04
CA ALA A 263 16.41 -18.51 -34.05
C ALA A 263 17.23 -17.39 -34.70
N LEU A 264 18.55 -17.37 -34.52
CA LEU A 264 19.42 -16.28 -35.05
C LEU A 264 20.18 -16.65 -36.33
N GLY A 265 20.45 -17.94 -36.55
CA GLY A 265 21.33 -18.42 -37.62
C GLY A 265 22.81 -17.99 -37.43
N PRO A 266 23.72 -18.41 -38.33
CA PRO A 266 25.17 -18.18 -38.15
C PRO A 266 25.56 -16.69 -38.10
N SER A 267 24.94 -15.85 -38.93
CA SER A 267 25.23 -14.41 -38.98
C SER A 267 24.71 -13.70 -37.73
N GLY A 268 23.45 -13.91 -37.35
CA GLY A 268 22.86 -13.28 -36.17
C GLY A 268 23.55 -13.72 -34.88
N THR A 269 23.98 -14.98 -34.80
CA THR A 269 24.79 -15.51 -33.68
C THR A 269 26.09 -14.72 -33.51
N ALA A 270 26.83 -14.53 -34.60
CA ALA A 270 28.11 -13.79 -34.56
C ALA A 270 27.92 -12.33 -34.16
N GLU A 271 26.84 -11.69 -34.63
CA GLU A 271 26.51 -10.32 -34.26
C GLU A 271 26.14 -10.17 -32.78
N VAL A 272 25.28 -11.03 -32.25
CA VAL A 272 24.91 -11.01 -30.82
C VAL A 272 26.13 -11.25 -29.94
N GLN A 273 26.99 -12.21 -30.32
CA GLN A 273 28.21 -12.48 -29.57
C GLN A 273 29.17 -11.28 -29.55
N LYS A 274 29.34 -10.61 -30.69
CA LYS A 274 30.12 -9.37 -30.78
C LYS A 274 29.55 -8.26 -29.88
N GLU A 275 28.23 -8.08 -29.86
CA GLU A 275 27.57 -7.10 -28.99
C GLU A 275 27.79 -7.43 -27.50
N MET A 276 27.67 -8.71 -27.12
CA MET A 276 27.94 -9.17 -25.74
C MET A 276 29.39 -8.94 -25.31
N GLU A 277 30.37 -9.18 -26.19
CA GLU A 277 31.81 -8.94 -25.91
C GLU A 277 32.15 -7.45 -25.81
N SER A 278 31.47 -6.60 -26.58
CA SER A 278 31.69 -5.15 -26.60
C SER A 278 31.16 -4.42 -25.37
N ALA A 279 30.21 -5.04 -24.64
CA ALA A 279 29.58 -4.48 -23.46
C ALA A 279 30.54 -4.54 -22.25
N LYS A 280 31.28 -3.45 -22.03
CA LYS A 280 32.30 -3.33 -20.96
C LYS A 280 31.76 -3.49 -19.54
N THR A 281 30.49 -3.20 -19.32
CA THR A 281 29.81 -3.29 -18.01
C THR A 281 28.38 -3.76 -18.23
N ARG A 282 27.89 -4.65 -17.35
CA ARG A 282 26.47 -5.02 -17.32
C ARG A 282 25.64 -3.76 -17.19
N LEU A 283 24.67 -3.57 -18.09
CA LEU A 283 23.69 -2.49 -17.96
C LEU A 283 22.91 -2.68 -16.65
N GLU A 284 22.94 -1.66 -15.79
CA GLU A 284 22.15 -1.64 -14.56
C GLU A 284 20.68 -1.94 -14.90
N PRO A 285 20.07 -2.99 -14.33
CA PRO A 285 18.76 -3.45 -14.79
C PRO A 285 17.66 -2.39 -14.71
N ALA A 286 17.71 -1.56 -13.65
CA ALA A 286 16.80 -0.43 -13.49
C ALA A 286 16.97 0.63 -14.60
N GLU A 287 18.21 0.86 -15.06
CA GLU A 287 18.48 1.81 -16.13
C GLU A 287 18.00 1.29 -17.49
N TRP A 288 18.29 0.02 -17.81
CA TRP A 288 17.80 -0.62 -19.03
C TRP A 288 16.27 -0.59 -19.10
N ARG A 289 15.58 -0.93 -18.00
CA ARG A 289 14.11 -0.87 -17.93
C ARG A 289 13.58 0.54 -18.20
N ARG A 290 14.16 1.56 -17.55
CA ARG A 290 13.74 2.96 -17.75
C ARG A 290 13.92 3.41 -19.21
N ARG A 291 15.05 3.08 -19.83
CA ARG A 291 15.33 3.44 -21.23
C ARG A 291 14.34 2.77 -22.17
N ARG A 292 14.11 1.46 -22.02
CA ARG A 292 13.17 0.70 -22.86
C ARG A 292 11.73 1.14 -22.66
N GLN A 293 11.30 1.40 -21.43
CA GLN A 293 9.98 1.95 -21.16
C GLN A 293 9.79 3.31 -21.85
N ALA A 294 10.74 4.23 -21.71
CA ALA A 294 10.66 5.54 -22.35
C ALA A 294 10.64 5.42 -23.89
N TRP A 295 11.38 4.46 -24.46
CA TRP A 295 11.35 4.17 -25.88
C TRP A 295 10.00 3.65 -26.36
N MET A 296 9.39 2.71 -25.63
CA MET A 296 8.04 2.21 -25.93
C MET A 296 6.98 3.31 -25.84
N ILE A 297 7.11 4.24 -24.89
CA ILE A 297 6.23 5.41 -24.79
C ILE A 297 6.37 6.31 -26.04
N ARG A 298 7.60 6.61 -26.48
CA ARG A 298 7.82 7.38 -27.73
C ARG A 298 7.24 6.68 -28.96
N ALA A 299 7.33 5.35 -29.01
CA ALA A 299 6.74 4.57 -30.09
C ALA A 299 5.22 4.71 -30.15
N VAL A 300 4.56 4.74 -28.98
CA VAL A 300 3.11 4.99 -28.88
C VAL A 300 2.77 6.40 -29.37
N GLU A 301 3.53 7.42 -28.96
CA GLU A 301 3.33 8.80 -29.43
C GLU A 301 3.51 8.94 -30.96
N ALA A 302 4.38 8.11 -31.54
CA ALA A 302 4.60 8.00 -32.98
C ALA A 302 3.56 7.15 -33.73
N GLY A 303 2.54 6.63 -33.03
CA GLY A 303 1.44 5.88 -33.63
C GLY A 303 1.63 4.35 -33.69
N ALA A 304 2.73 3.81 -33.16
CA ALA A 304 3.03 2.38 -33.15
C ALA A 304 2.66 1.71 -31.80
N ALA A 305 1.45 1.99 -31.31
CA ALA A 305 1.03 1.55 -29.98
C ALA A 305 0.84 0.02 -29.86
N PHE A 306 0.36 -0.62 -30.92
CA PHE A 306 0.19 -2.08 -30.98
C PHE A 306 1.53 -2.79 -31.10
N GLU A 307 2.46 -2.22 -31.87
CA GLU A 307 3.82 -2.75 -32.04
C GLU A 307 4.64 -2.60 -30.75
N ALA A 308 4.47 -1.50 -30.01
CA ALA A 308 5.08 -1.32 -28.70
C ALA A 308 4.55 -2.35 -27.68
N ARG A 309 3.24 -2.65 -27.70
CA ARG A 309 2.62 -3.70 -26.88
C ARG A 309 3.07 -5.10 -27.30
N GLU A 310 3.20 -5.34 -28.60
CA GLU A 310 3.72 -6.59 -29.14
C GLU A 310 5.19 -6.80 -28.74
N TRP A 311 6.00 -5.75 -28.80
CA TRP A 311 7.39 -5.79 -28.34
C TRP A 311 7.47 -6.13 -26.85
N LEU A 312 6.62 -5.52 -26.02
CA LEU A 312 6.55 -5.77 -24.59
C LEU A 312 6.21 -7.25 -24.28
N ALA A 313 5.20 -7.79 -24.95
CA ALA A 313 4.78 -9.18 -24.79
C ALA A 313 5.84 -10.17 -25.29
N ALA A 314 6.41 -9.93 -26.48
CA ALA A 314 7.42 -10.80 -27.07
C ALA A 314 8.74 -10.76 -26.27
N THR A 315 9.12 -9.59 -25.74
CA THR A 315 10.30 -9.44 -24.86
C THR A 315 10.18 -10.29 -23.61
N TYR A 316 9.00 -10.27 -22.97
CA TYR A 316 8.74 -11.10 -21.79
C TYR A 316 8.86 -12.59 -22.09
N GLN A 317 8.18 -13.04 -23.16
CA GLN A 317 8.20 -14.43 -23.62
C GLN A 317 9.63 -14.90 -23.95
N VAL A 318 10.36 -14.13 -24.77
CA VAL A 318 11.73 -14.46 -25.17
C VAL A 318 12.64 -14.53 -23.97
N GLY A 319 12.61 -13.52 -23.09
CA GLY A 319 13.46 -13.49 -21.92
C GLY A 319 13.17 -14.64 -20.94
N ALA A 320 11.90 -14.98 -20.72
CA ALA A 320 11.52 -16.14 -19.89
C ALA A 320 11.94 -17.47 -20.51
N SER A 321 11.80 -17.63 -21.83
CA SER A 321 12.31 -18.80 -22.56
C SER A 321 13.83 -18.92 -22.44
N LEU A 322 14.57 -17.84 -22.69
CA LEU A 322 16.04 -17.81 -22.60
C LEU A 322 16.56 -18.10 -21.19
N ASN A 323 15.86 -17.62 -20.16
CA ASN A 323 16.19 -17.86 -18.76
C ASN A 323 15.91 -19.31 -18.34
N GLY A 324 14.96 -19.98 -18.99
CA GLY A 324 14.63 -21.39 -18.75
C GLY A 324 15.57 -22.38 -19.44
N LEU A 325 16.10 -22.04 -20.61
CA LEU A 325 16.84 -22.98 -21.46
C LEU A 325 18.06 -23.62 -20.79
N PRO A 326 18.28 -24.93 -20.97
CA PRO A 326 17.58 -25.83 -21.92
C PRO A 326 16.24 -26.39 -21.43
N ASP A 327 15.83 -26.08 -20.21
CA ASP A 327 14.59 -26.56 -19.61
C ASP A 327 13.39 -25.66 -19.99
N LYS A 328 12.28 -25.85 -19.27
CA LYS A 328 11.08 -25.01 -19.40
C LYS A 328 11.39 -23.55 -19.04
N ALA A 329 10.68 -22.63 -19.69
CA ALA A 329 10.77 -21.19 -19.46
C ALA A 329 10.67 -20.83 -17.96
N LYS A 330 11.48 -19.86 -17.53
CA LYS A 330 11.54 -19.38 -16.14
C LYS A 330 11.36 -17.87 -16.13
N ALA A 331 10.35 -17.38 -15.41
CA ALA A 331 10.12 -15.95 -15.23
C ALA A 331 11.35 -15.25 -14.63
N SER A 332 11.60 -14.01 -15.04
CA SER A 332 12.65 -13.16 -14.48
C SER A 332 12.07 -11.80 -14.10
N LYS A 333 12.30 -11.39 -12.85
CA LYS A 333 11.82 -10.10 -12.34
C LYS A 333 12.41 -8.90 -13.08
N GLU A 334 13.58 -9.08 -13.70
CA GLU A 334 14.26 -8.01 -14.43
C GLU A 334 13.53 -7.61 -15.73
N LEU A 335 12.60 -8.45 -16.21
CA LEU A 335 11.82 -8.26 -17.43
C LEU A 335 10.45 -7.58 -17.19
N TYR A 336 10.16 -7.15 -15.95
CA TYR A 336 8.89 -6.50 -15.61
C TYR A 336 8.82 -5.06 -16.12
N LEU A 337 8.36 -4.91 -17.36
CA LEU A 337 8.16 -3.62 -18.04
C LEU A 337 6.68 -3.19 -18.09
N VAL A 338 5.76 -4.13 -17.84
CA VAL A 338 4.30 -3.97 -18.07
C VAL A 338 3.71 -2.86 -17.21
N SER A 339 3.87 -2.93 -15.88
CA SER A 339 3.28 -1.94 -14.98
C SER A 339 3.83 -0.53 -15.19
N GLY A 340 5.10 -0.40 -15.61
CA GLY A 340 5.67 0.89 -15.97
C GLY A 340 5.05 1.42 -17.27
N PHE A 341 4.96 0.57 -18.29
CA PHE A 341 4.38 0.91 -19.58
C PHE A 341 2.92 1.37 -19.47
N TYR A 342 2.04 0.61 -18.80
CA TYR A 342 0.62 0.99 -18.63
C TYR A 342 0.42 2.24 -17.76
N ARG A 343 1.26 2.47 -16.74
CA ARG A 343 1.26 3.74 -15.99
C ARG A 343 1.67 4.90 -16.89
N GLY A 344 2.74 4.75 -17.67
CA GLY A 344 3.15 5.77 -18.64
C GLY A 344 2.09 6.05 -19.70
N LEU A 345 1.38 5.03 -20.18
CA LEU A 345 0.24 5.22 -21.09
C LEU A 345 -0.92 5.98 -20.42
N ARG A 346 -1.22 5.70 -19.16
CA ARG A 346 -2.24 6.44 -18.39
C ARG A 346 -1.88 7.90 -18.26
N ASP A 347 -0.63 8.19 -17.92
CA ASP A 347 -0.13 9.55 -17.74
C ASP A 347 -0.18 10.32 -19.08
N LEU A 348 0.17 9.66 -20.20
CA LEU A 348 0.00 10.22 -21.55
C LEU A 348 -1.48 10.44 -21.93
N HIS A 349 -2.35 9.47 -21.65
CA HIS A 349 -3.77 9.55 -22.01
C HIS A 349 -4.52 10.62 -21.21
N SER A 350 -4.17 10.76 -19.92
CA SER A 350 -4.71 11.78 -19.02
C SER A 350 -4.24 13.20 -19.41
N PHE A 351 -3.20 13.31 -20.23
CA PHE A 351 -2.69 14.56 -20.78
C PHE A 351 -3.33 14.88 -22.16
N ARG A 352 -4.60 15.30 -22.16
CA ARG A 352 -5.19 16.04 -23.30
C ARG A 352 -5.11 17.55 -23.04
N PRO A 353 -4.42 18.36 -23.87
CA PRO A 353 -4.67 19.79 -23.89
C PRO A 353 -6.05 20.06 -24.51
N PRO A 354 -6.88 20.96 -23.97
CA PRO A 354 -8.24 21.14 -24.43
C PRO A 354 -8.27 21.75 -25.84
N LYS A 355 -9.08 21.13 -26.72
CA LYS A 355 -9.58 21.76 -27.95
C LYS A 355 -10.73 22.68 -27.54
N VAL A 356 -10.60 23.97 -27.83
CA VAL A 356 -11.62 25.00 -27.58
C VAL A 356 -12.88 24.72 -28.41
N VAL A 357 -14.05 24.72 -27.78
CA VAL A 357 -15.30 25.48 -28.08
C VAL A 357 -16.44 25.00 -27.14
N VAL A 358 -16.84 25.87 -26.17
CA VAL A 358 -18.20 26.23 -25.64
C VAL A 358 -19.12 25.09 -25.12
N GLU A 359 -19.76 25.07 -23.92
CA GLU A 359 -19.97 25.94 -22.74
C GLU A 359 -20.50 25.06 -21.56
N ALA A 360 -20.18 25.46 -20.32
CA ALA A 360 -20.84 25.22 -19.01
C ALA A 360 -20.85 23.83 -18.30
N ASP A 361 -20.30 23.90 -17.07
CA ASP A 361 -20.54 23.17 -15.81
C ASP A 361 -19.73 21.90 -15.42
N ALA A 362 -19.21 21.97 -14.18
CA ALA A 362 -18.08 21.25 -13.62
C ALA A 362 -18.39 20.60 -12.25
N ALA A 363 -17.60 19.57 -11.88
CA ALA A 363 -17.08 19.18 -10.53
C ALA A 363 -16.90 17.63 -10.47
N ALA A 364 -15.85 16.98 -9.94
CA ALA A 364 -14.93 17.24 -8.79
C ALA A 364 -13.61 16.37 -8.90
N PRO A 365 -12.76 16.20 -7.85
CA PRO A 365 -11.77 17.14 -7.26
C PRO A 365 -10.29 16.65 -7.30
N ASP A 366 -9.33 17.59 -7.33
CA ASP A 366 -7.86 17.36 -7.37
C ASP A 366 -7.16 17.90 -6.11
N LYS A 367 -6.17 17.19 -5.56
CA LYS A 367 -5.59 17.43 -4.22
C LYS A 367 -4.32 18.29 -4.17
N GLN A 368 -3.85 18.91 -5.27
CA GLN A 368 -2.67 19.80 -5.22
C GLN A 368 -2.78 21.11 -6.01
N ARG A 369 -4.01 21.52 -6.32
CA ARG A 369 -4.33 22.90 -6.65
C ARG A 369 -5.37 23.33 -5.64
N ALA A 370 -4.98 24.09 -4.63
CA ALA A 370 -5.98 24.71 -3.76
C ALA A 370 -6.97 25.48 -4.65
N GLU A 371 -8.26 25.25 -4.44
CA GLU A 371 -9.35 25.81 -5.23
C GLU A 371 -9.20 27.33 -5.40
N ALA A 372 -9.76 27.85 -6.50
CA ALA A 372 -9.83 29.29 -6.74
C ALA A 372 -10.46 30.00 -5.51
N PRO A 373 -9.89 31.12 -5.05
CA PRO A 373 -10.22 31.71 -3.76
C PRO A 373 -11.63 32.30 -3.71
N ALA A 374 -12.15 32.39 -2.48
CA ALA A 374 -13.36 33.13 -2.16
C ALA A 374 -13.28 34.56 -2.70
N THR A 375 -14.40 35.09 -3.18
CA THR A 375 -14.56 36.46 -3.70
C THR A 375 -14.51 37.52 -2.58
N GLY A 376 -13.54 37.44 -1.68
CA GLY A 376 -13.34 38.31 -0.51
C GLY A 376 -12.09 39.18 -0.59
N ASP A 377 -11.95 40.12 0.35
CA ASP A 377 -10.72 40.91 0.54
C ASP A 377 -9.72 40.06 1.36
N PRO A 378 -8.59 39.59 0.80
CA PRO A 378 -7.65 38.72 1.53
C PRO A 378 -7.09 39.38 2.80
N ILE A 379 -7.04 40.72 2.85
CA ILE A 379 -6.64 41.45 4.05
C ILE A 379 -7.71 41.38 5.14
N ALA A 380 -8.99 41.36 4.77
CA ALA A 380 -10.06 41.13 5.71
C ALA A 380 -9.98 39.71 6.30
N ASP A 381 -9.66 38.71 5.49
CA ASP A 381 -9.47 37.33 5.94
C ASP A 381 -8.30 37.21 6.93
N LEU A 382 -7.17 37.86 6.64
CA LEU A 382 -6.06 37.97 7.59
C LEU A 382 -6.50 38.60 8.91
N ASN A 383 -7.26 39.70 8.85
CA ASN A 383 -7.71 40.40 10.04
C ASN A 383 -8.69 39.57 10.87
N ALA A 384 -9.50 38.73 10.22
CA ALA A 384 -10.46 37.82 10.84
C ALA A 384 -9.82 36.64 11.57
N MET A 385 -8.60 36.21 11.17
CA MET A 385 -7.87 35.15 11.87
C MET A 385 -7.76 35.44 13.38
N THR A 386 -7.90 34.42 14.22
CA THR A 386 -7.75 34.60 15.66
C THR A 386 -6.30 34.94 16.02
N GLY A 387 -6.09 35.93 16.90
CA GLY A 387 -4.77 36.32 17.39
C GLY A 387 -3.82 36.93 16.36
N LEU A 388 -2.55 36.51 16.37
CA LEU A 388 -1.51 36.86 15.39
C LEU A 388 -1.21 38.36 15.23
N GLY A 389 -1.45 39.20 16.25
CA GLY A 389 -1.27 40.65 16.18
C GLY A 389 0.06 41.12 15.56
N PRO A 390 1.23 40.59 15.99
CA PRO A 390 2.51 40.93 15.39
C PRO A 390 2.63 40.53 13.90
N VAL A 391 2.09 39.37 13.53
CA VAL A 391 2.11 38.88 12.14
C VAL A 391 1.21 39.75 11.26
N LYS A 392 -0.01 40.05 11.72
CA LYS A 392 -0.94 40.94 11.01
C LYS A 392 -0.30 42.29 10.74
N THR A 393 0.30 42.89 11.77
CA THR A 393 1.02 44.17 11.65
C THR A 393 2.13 44.06 10.59
N ARG A 394 2.94 43.01 10.66
CA ARG A 394 4.04 42.80 9.72
C ARG A 394 3.57 42.59 8.28
N VAL A 395 2.48 41.86 8.07
CA VAL A 395 1.89 41.66 6.74
C VAL A 395 1.31 42.98 6.22
N HIS A 396 0.61 43.77 7.05
CA HIS A 396 0.14 45.10 6.65
C HIS A 396 1.29 46.03 6.21
N GLU A 397 2.44 45.99 6.89
CA GLU A 397 3.65 46.71 6.46
C GLU A 397 4.14 46.26 5.08
N LEU A 398 4.23 44.93 4.85
CA LEU A 398 4.64 44.37 3.55
C LEU A 398 3.68 44.78 2.42
N VAL A 399 2.38 44.80 2.71
CA VAL A 399 1.33 45.20 1.77
C VAL A 399 1.39 46.70 1.47
N ALA A 400 1.66 47.54 2.48
CA ALA A 400 1.88 48.97 2.29
C ALA A 400 3.14 49.25 1.45
N GLU A 401 4.25 48.54 1.71
CA GLU A 401 5.47 48.59 0.89
C GLU A 401 5.18 48.23 -0.57
N ALA A 402 4.43 47.14 -0.79
CA ALA A 402 4.05 46.65 -2.11
C ALA A 402 3.17 47.66 -2.88
N LYS A 403 2.14 48.21 -2.22
CA LYS A 403 1.26 49.26 -2.78
C LYS A 403 2.06 50.50 -3.20
N LEU A 404 2.94 50.98 -2.35
CA LEU A 404 3.79 52.15 -2.63
C LEU A 404 4.75 51.89 -3.79
N ALA A 405 5.31 50.68 -3.87
CA ALA A 405 6.19 50.30 -4.97
C ALA A 405 5.45 50.25 -6.32
N LYS A 406 4.21 49.75 -6.34
CA LYS A 406 3.34 49.78 -7.53
C LYS A 406 3.08 51.21 -8.01
N LEU A 407 2.62 52.09 -7.12
CA LEU A 407 2.33 53.49 -7.45
C LEU A 407 3.56 54.22 -8.03
N ARG A 408 4.75 53.95 -7.47
CA ARG A 408 6.00 54.55 -7.95
C ARG A 408 6.44 53.97 -9.30
N ALA A 409 6.21 52.68 -9.55
CA ALA A 409 6.46 52.05 -10.85
C ALA A 409 5.53 52.61 -11.93
N GLU A 410 4.24 52.79 -11.62
CA GLU A 410 3.26 53.46 -12.50
C GLU A 410 3.64 54.92 -12.79
N ALA A 411 4.28 55.60 -11.84
CA ALA A 411 4.83 56.95 -12.02
C ALA A 411 6.19 56.99 -12.76
N GLY A 412 6.69 55.86 -13.26
CA GLY A 412 7.94 55.78 -14.02
C GLY A 412 9.23 55.99 -13.19
N LEU A 413 9.14 55.95 -11.86
CA LEU A 413 10.30 56.12 -10.98
C LEU A 413 11.09 54.81 -10.90
N ARG A 414 12.40 54.87 -11.16
CA ARG A 414 13.30 53.72 -10.99
C ARG A 414 13.48 53.44 -9.50
N LEU A 415 12.94 52.32 -9.05
CA LEU A 415 13.12 51.81 -7.69
C LEU A 415 13.97 50.54 -7.66
N PRO A 416 14.63 50.26 -6.52
CA PRO A 416 15.00 48.89 -6.17
C PRO A 416 13.75 48.00 -6.19
N LYS A 417 13.83 46.85 -6.87
CA LYS A 417 12.69 45.94 -7.06
C LYS A 417 12.10 45.50 -5.71
N PRO A 418 10.77 45.59 -5.50
CA PRO A 418 10.13 45.49 -4.18
C PRO A 418 9.89 44.06 -3.66
N MET A 419 9.80 43.07 -4.56
CA MET A 419 9.53 41.68 -4.16
C MET A 419 10.78 41.07 -3.55
N GLY A 420 10.63 40.55 -2.34
CA GLY A 420 11.70 39.91 -1.62
C GLY A 420 11.15 38.70 -0.92
N HIS A 421 11.95 37.64 -0.93
CA HIS A 421 11.66 36.39 -0.28
C HIS A 421 11.54 36.58 1.24
N LEU A 422 10.77 35.71 1.88
CA LEU A 422 10.37 35.85 3.28
C LEU A 422 10.87 34.66 4.11
N VAL A 423 11.14 34.91 5.38
CA VAL A 423 11.31 33.86 6.41
C VAL A 423 10.13 33.89 7.35
N PHE A 424 9.45 32.76 7.49
CA PHE A 424 8.38 32.56 8.46
C PHE A 424 8.92 31.70 9.62
N SER A 425 9.14 32.31 10.77
CA SER A 425 9.68 31.62 11.95
C SER A 425 8.60 31.41 13.00
N GLY A 426 8.44 30.20 13.52
CA GLY A 426 7.52 29.92 14.62
C GLY A 426 7.19 28.44 14.74
N ASN A 427 6.66 28.03 15.89
CA ASN A 427 6.30 26.64 16.16
C ASN A 427 5.22 26.09 15.19
N PRO A 428 5.05 24.77 15.07
CA PRO A 428 4.00 24.14 14.28
C PRO A 428 2.61 24.65 14.65
N GLY A 429 1.69 24.66 13.69
CA GLY A 429 0.28 25.05 13.94
C GLY A 429 0.05 26.53 14.25
N THR A 430 1.03 27.42 14.07
CA THR A 430 0.88 28.88 14.25
C THR A 430 0.24 29.60 13.05
N GLY A 431 -0.10 28.91 11.96
CA GLY A 431 -0.78 29.49 10.79
C GLY A 431 0.13 30.00 9.66
N LYS A 432 1.41 29.58 9.63
CA LYS A 432 2.40 29.97 8.61
C LYS A 432 1.91 29.78 7.17
N THR A 433 1.46 28.57 6.82
CA THR A 433 0.97 28.24 5.47
C THR A 433 -0.28 29.03 5.10
N THR A 434 -1.20 29.24 6.05
CA THR A 434 -2.43 30.04 5.85
C THR A 434 -2.10 31.49 5.52
N VAL A 435 -1.20 32.12 6.28
CA VAL A 435 -0.78 33.50 6.02
C VAL A 435 0.00 33.61 4.70
N ALA A 436 0.78 32.60 4.33
CA ALA A 436 1.48 32.58 3.03
C ALA A 436 0.50 32.55 1.85
N ARG A 437 -0.61 31.82 1.98
CA ARG A 437 -1.70 31.78 0.98
C ARG A 437 -2.34 33.15 0.81
N ILE A 438 -2.74 33.78 1.91
CA ILE A 438 -3.34 35.12 1.90
C ILE A 438 -2.38 36.13 1.25
N LEU A 439 -1.10 36.06 1.59
CA LEU A 439 -0.10 36.95 1.01
C LEU A 439 0.06 36.76 -0.50
N ALA A 440 -0.05 35.52 -0.99
CA ALA A 440 -0.02 35.22 -2.43
C ALA A 440 -1.16 35.90 -3.18
N GLU A 441 -2.37 35.88 -2.60
CA GLU A 441 -3.56 36.53 -3.13
C GLU A 441 -3.41 38.06 -3.13
N VAL A 442 -2.94 38.64 -2.02
CA VAL A 442 -2.71 40.09 -1.94
C VAL A 442 -1.69 40.55 -2.99
N TYR A 443 -0.59 39.82 -3.17
CA TYR A 443 0.42 40.16 -4.17
C TYR A 443 -0.09 40.01 -5.60
N ARG A 444 -1.00 39.07 -5.87
CA ARG A 444 -1.70 39.00 -7.16
C ARG A 444 -2.58 40.22 -7.38
N ASP A 445 -3.39 40.60 -6.40
CA ASP A 445 -4.32 41.74 -6.52
C ASP A 445 -3.57 43.07 -6.69
N LEU A 446 -2.37 43.17 -6.11
CA LEU A 446 -1.46 44.28 -6.35
C LEU A 446 -0.75 44.21 -7.70
N GLY A 447 -0.90 43.13 -8.48
CA GLY A 447 -0.27 42.93 -9.79
C GLY A 447 1.22 42.61 -9.71
N MET A 448 1.69 42.14 -8.56
CA MET A 448 3.07 41.71 -8.34
C MET A 448 3.30 40.24 -8.73
N LEU A 449 2.26 39.42 -8.60
CA LEU A 449 2.23 38.01 -9.00
C LEU A 449 1.15 37.81 -10.06
N THR A 450 1.44 36.98 -11.06
CA THR A 450 0.50 36.76 -12.18
C THR A 450 -0.70 35.89 -11.83
N SER A 451 -0.62 35.02 -10.81
CA SER A 451 -1.72 34.10 -10.45
C SER A 451 -2.00 33.96 -8.95
N GLY A 452 -1.04 34.24 -8.07
CA GLY A 452 -1.24 34.25 -6.62
C GLY A 452 -1.54 32.90 -5.99
N HIS A 453 -1.19 31.79 -6.66
CA HIS A 453 -1.32 30.45 -6.07
C HIS A 453 -0.16 30.15 -5.11
N LEU A 454 -0.37 29.19 -4.22
CA LEU A 454 0.65 28.72 -3.26
C LEU A 454 1.05 27.29 -3.62
N VAL A 455 2.35 27.03 -3.76
CA VAL A 455 2.94 25.68 -3.87
C VAL A 455 3.72 25.40 -2.60
N GLU A 456 3.30 24.38 -1.85
CA GLU A 456 3.94 23.95 -0.60
C GLU A 456 4.82 22.73 -0.86
N VAL A 457 6.06 22.76 -0.36
CA VAL A 457 7.06 21.70 -0.54
C VAL A 457 7.91 21.50 0.70
N GLY A 458 8.41 20.28 0.89
CA GLY A 458 9.41 19.94 1.91
C GLY A 458 10.74 19.47 1.31
N ARG A 459 11.64 18.95 2.16
CA ARG A 459 12.95 18.43 1.72
C ARG A 459 12.82 17.32 0.67
N ALA A 460 11.86 16.42 0.82
CA ALA A 460 11.68 15.28 -0.08
C ALA A 460 11.29 15.73 -1.51
N ASP A 461 10.59 16.85 -1.65
CA ASP A 461 10.17 17.40 -2.93
C ASP A 461 11.32 18.11 -3.64
N LEU A 462 12.27 18.66 -2.90
CA LEU A 462 13.39 19.44 -3.45
C LEU A 462 14.66 18.61 -3.63
N VAL A 463 14.86 17.53 -2.88
CA VAL A 463 16.10 16.73 -2.90
C VAL A 463 15.83 15.34 -3.49
N ALA A 464 16.60 14.96 -4.51
CA ALA A 464 16.51 13.64 -5.12
C ALA A 464 17.45 12.63 -4.43
N SER A 465 17.14 11.34 -4.55
CA SER A 465 17.98 10.25 -4.00
C SER A 465 19.20 9.92 -4.86
N TYR A 466 19.34 10.55 -6.03
CA TYR A 466 20.36 10.26 -7.04
C TYR A 466 21.10 11.53 -7.49
N ILE A 467 22.40 11.39 -7.79
CA ILE A 467 23.29 12.50 -8.21
C ILE A 467 22.80 13.09 -9.54
N GLY A 468 22.67 14.43 -9.59
CA GLY A 468 22.27 15.19 -10.78
C GLY A 468 20.77 15.28 -11.05
N GLN A 469 19.91 14.69 -10.21
CA GLN A 469 18.45 14.80 -10.31
C GLN A 469 17.85 15.87 -9.40
N THR A 470 18.64 16.39 -8.46
CA THR A 470 18.18 17.42 -7.52
C THR A 470 17.91 18.75 -8.22
N ALA A 471 18.83 19.22 -9.07
CA ALA A 471 18.63 20.50 -9.78
C ALA A 471 17.39 20.50 -10.71
N PRO A 472 17.13 19.47 -11.54
CA PRO A 472 15.88 19.39 -12.31
C PRO A 472 14.63 19.39 -11.42
N LYS A 473 14.67 18.69 -10.28
CA LYS A 473 13.53 18.60 -9.36
C LYS A 473 13.19 19.95 -8.72
N VAL A 474 14.21 20.68 -8.27
CA VAL A 474 14.05 22.06 -7.77
C VAL A 474 13.52 22.97 -8.89
N THR A 475 14.00 22.80 -10.12
CA THR A 475 13.54 23.59 -11.28
C THR A 475 12.07 23.36 -11.55
N GLU A 476 11.61 22.11 -11.60
CA GLU A 476 10.20 21.75 -11.80
C GLU A 476 9.29 22.37 -10.73
N VAL A 477 9.70 22.28 -9.45
CA VAL A 477 8.96 22.89 -8.34
C VAL A 477 8.88 24.42 -8.47
N VAL A 478 9.98 25.07 -8.85
CA VAL A 478 9.99 26.52 -9.05
C VAL A 478 9.15 26.92 -10.27
N GLU A 479 9.25 26.20 -11.38
CA GLU A 479 8.45 26.43 -12.58
C GLU A 479 6.96 26.34 -12.30
N ARG A 480 6.54 25.33 -11.52
CA ARG A 480 5.17 25.19 -11.02
C ARG A 480 4.72 26.35 -10.14
N SER A 481 5.65 27.02 -9.46
CA SER A 481 5.39 28.12 -8.54
C SER A 481 5.43 29.51 -9.21
N LEU A 482 5.76 29.58 -10.50
CA LEU A 482 5.85 30.85 -11.23
C LEU A 482 4.49 31.53 -11.30
N GLY A 483 4.47 32.81 -10.93
CA GLY A 483 3.25 33.59 -10.76
C GLY A 483 2.61 33.44 -9.40
N GLY A 484 3.21 32.68 -8.48
CA GLY A 484 2.72 32.41 -7.14
C GLY A 484 3.79 32.51 -6.05
N VAL A 485 3.51 31.84 -4.94
CA VAL A 485 4.40 31.71 -3.79
C VAL A 485 4.87 30.25 -3.68
N LEU A 486 6.19 30.05 -3.65
CA LEU A 486 6.81 28.78 -3.26
C LEU A 486 7.05 28.79 -1.75
N PHE A 487 6.32 27.94 -1.02
CA PHE A 487 6.45 27.78 0.42
C PHE A 487 7.26 26.51 0.73
N ILE A 488 8.41 26.69 1.36
CA ILE A 488 9.33 25.60 1.74
C ILE A 488 9.20 25.40 3.25
N ASP A 489 8.53 24.32 3.66
CA ASP A 489 8.40 23.97 5.07
C ASP A 489 9.67 23.27 5.60
N GLU A 490 9.95 23.50 6.88
CA GLU A 490 11.19 23.07 7.56
C GLU A 490 12.47 23.32 6.75
N ALA A 491 12.60 24.54 6.20
CA ALA A 491 13.64 24.87 5.24
C ALA A 491 15.06 24.59 5.76
N TYR A 492 15.31 24.69 7.06
CA TYR A 492 16.60 24.36 7.70
C TYR A 492 17.03 22.90 7.47
N ALA A 493 16.07 21.98 7.27
CA ALA A 493 16.34 20.58 6.98
C ALA A 493 17.10 20.41 5.66
N LEU A 494 17.01 21.34 4.71
CA LEU A 494 17.80 21.32 3.48
C LEU A 494 19.31 21.57 3.73
N PHE A 495 19.68 22.12 4.89
CA PHE A 495 21.02 22.68 5.16
C PHE A 495 21.79 21.99 6.29
N ASN A 496 21.12 21.25 7.19
CA ASN A 496 21.73 20.66 8.39
C ASN A 496 22.47 19.32 8.18
N GLY A 497 22.73 18.88 6.94
CA GLY A 497 23.38 17.58 6.68
C GLY A 497 24.92 17.68 6.60
N SER A 498 25.64 16.93 7.42
CA SER A 498 27.07 16.68 7.25
C SER A 498 27.34 15.94 5.92
N GLU A 499 28.25 16.48 5.10
CA GLU A 499 28.95 15.85 3.96
C GLU A 499 28.14 15.07 2.90
N ARG A 500 26.90 15.47 2.54
CA ARG A 500 26.25 14.99 1.30
C ARG A 500 25.84 16.13 0.37
N ASP A 501 26.37 16.11 -0.86
CA ASP A 501 26.29 17.19 -1.85
C ASP A 501 24.87 17.59 -2.31
N PHE A 502 23.88 16.71 -2.14
CA PHE A 502 22.52 16.90 -2.66
C PHE A 502 21.76 18.09 -2.05
N GLY A 503 21.90 18.32 -0.73
CA GLY A 503 21.25 19.46 -0.07
C GLY A 503 21.84 20.80 -0.55
N ARG A 504 23.17 20.84 -0.73
CA ARG A 504 23.86 22.03 -1.25
C ARG A 504 23.49 22.31 -2.71
N GLU A 505 23.33 21.26 -3.53
CA GLU A 505 22.87 21.37 -4.91
C GLU A 505 21.47 21.98 -4.98
N ALA A 506 20.50 21.46 -4.22
CA ALA A 506 19.14 22.01 -4.16
C ALA A 506 19.14 23.50 -3.80
N VAL A 507 19.92 23.86 -2.78
CA VAL A 507 20.07 25.23 -2.30
C VAL A 507 20.70 26.14 -3.35
N ALA A 508 21.76 25.69 -4.00
CA ALA A 508 22.45 26.47 -5.04
C ALA A 508 21.51 26.74 -6.22
N THR A 509 20.80 25.70 -6.68
CA THR A 509 19.80 25.83 -7.75
C THR A 509 18.66 26.76 -7.35
N LEU A 510 18.13 26.62 -6.13
CA LEU A 510 17.07 27.49 -5.61
C LEU A 510 17.49 28.96 -5.57
N ILE A 511 18.71 29.27 -5.08
CA ILE A 511 19.24 30.64 -5.05
C ILE A 511 19.35 31.22 -6.46
N GLN A 512 19.79 30.43 -7.44
CA GLN A 512 19.88 30.85 -8.84
C GLN A 512 18.49 31.15 -9.43
N LEU A 513 17.51 30.28 -9.19
CA LEU A 513 16.15 30.44 -9.71
C LEU A 513 15.40 31.59 -9.01
N MET A 514 15.64 31.81 -7.73
CA MET A 514 15.16 32.98 -6.98
C MET A 514 15.61 34.29 -7.63
N GLU A 515 16.85 34.36 -8.11
CA GLU A 515 17.34 35.56 -8.82
C GLU A 515 16.73 35.69 -10.22
N THR A 516 16.64 34.56 -10.94
CA THR A 516 16.15 34.52 -12.32
C THR A 516 14.68 34.92 -12.42
N HIS A 517 13.86 34.45 -11.48
CA HIS A 517 12.41 34.64 -11.49
C HIS A 517 11.91 35.64 -10.45
N ARG A 518 12.78 36.50 -9.91
CA ARG A 518 12.48 37.49 -8.85
C ARG A 518 11.32 38.46 -9.13
N ASP A 519 10.91 38.59 -10.40
CA ASP A 519 9.83 39.49 -10.82
C ASP A 519 8.46 38.80 -10.87
N ASN A 520 8.39 37.48 -10.70
CA ASN A 520 7.15 36.71 -10.76
C ASN A 520 7.16 35.49 -9.83
N LEU A 521 8.00 35.48 -8.79
CA LEU A 521 8.10 34.41 -7.81
C LEU A 521 8.43 34.99 -6.45
N VAL A 522 7.67 34.57 -5.43
CA VAL A 522 8.01 34.81 -4.02
C VAL A 522 8.33 33.47 -3.37
N VAL A 523 9.43 33.41 -2.63
CA VAL A 523 9.81 32.19 -1.88
C VAL A 523 9.64 32.50 -0.40
N VAL A 524 8.93 31.64 0.31
CA VAL A 524 8.73 31.70 1.76
C VAL A 524 9.43 30.49 2.37
N MET A 525 10.45 30.72 3.18
CA MET A 525 11.13 29.66 3.93
C MET A 525 10.56 29.61 5.34
N ALA A 526 9.99 28.49 5.74
CA ALA A 526 9.36 28.30 7.04
C ALA A 526 10.15 27.33 7.93
N GLY A 527 10.10 27.55 9.24
CA GLY A 527 10.73 26.65 10.21
C GLY A 527 10.73 27.20 11.64
N TYR A 528 11.42 26.48 12.53
CA TYR A 528 11.58 26.90 13.92
C TYR A 528 12.49 28.13 14.05
N PRO A 529 12.25 29.02 15.03
CA PRO A 529 12.98 30.27 15.13
C PRO A 529 14.50 30.12 15.17
N HIS A 530 15.03 29.26 16.04
CA HIS A 530 16.48 29.12 16.23
C HIS A 530 17.18 28.55 14.99
N GLU A 531 16.58 27.54 14.38
CA GLU A 531 17.03 26.84 13.18
C GLU A 531 17.02 27.76 11.96
N MET A 532 15.96 28.58 11.83
CA MET A 532 15.88 29.57 10.76
C MET A 532 16.90 30.69 10.93
N TYR A 533 17.18 31.15 12.16
CA TYR A 533 18.26 32.10 12.40
C TYR A 533 19.62 31.52 12.01
N SER A 534 19.92 30.29 12.44
CA SER A 534 21.16 29.58 12.11
C SER A 534 21.31 29.36 10.61
N LEU A 535 20.23 28.98 9.94
CA LEU A 535 20.17 28.81 8.49
C LEU A 535 20.54 30.10 7.74
N ILE A 536 19.88 31.20 8.07
CA ILE A 536 20.08 32.46 7.34
C ILE A 536 21.48 33.01 7.61
N ASP A 537 22.03 32.84 8.81
CA ASP A 537 23.37 33.34 9.13
C ASP A 537 24.49 32.52 8.46
N SER A 538 24.30 31.21 8.33
CA SER A 538 25.29 30.29 7.75
C SER A 538 25.40 30.34 6.22
N ASN A 539 24.40 30.87 5.50
CA ASN A 539 24.42 30.94 4.03
C ASN A 539 24.35 32.39 3.50
N PRO A 540 25.48 32.99 3.11
CA PRO A 540 25.52 34.36 2.56
C PRO A 540 24.63 34.57 1.33
N GLY A 541 24.46 33.53 0.49
CA GLY A 541 23.65 33.58 -0.72
C GLY A 541 22.16 33.80 -0.40
N ILE A 542 21.67 33.15 0.65
CA ILE A 542 20.30 33.31 1.16
C ILE A 542 20.17 34.60 1.96
N LYS A 543 21.09 34.86 2.88
CA LYS A 543 21.13 36.10 3.70
C LYS A 543 21.01 37.36 2.85
N SER A 544 21.63 37.35 1.67
CA SER A 544 21.59 38.49 0.74
C SER A 544 20.20 38.72 0.11
N ARG A 545 19.40 37.65 -0.09
CA ARG A 545 18.12 37.63 -0.85
C ARG A 545 16.88 37.57 0.02
N VAL A 546 16.98 36.96 1.22
CA VAL A 546 15.88 36.79 2.17
C VAL A 546 16.14 37.67 3.38
N ARG A 547 15.59 38.88 3.38
CA ARG A 547 15.86 39.91 4.41
C ARG A 547 14.66 40.21 5.31
N ARG A 548 13.51 39.63 5.01
CA ARG A 548 12.24 39.94 5.65
C ARG A 548 11.80 38.75 6.49
N PHE A 549 11.73 38.96 7.79
CA PHE A 549 11.29 37.97 8.76
C PHE A 549 9.87 38.29 9.22
N VAL A 550 9.07 37.24 9.37
CA VAL A 550 7.74 37.26 9.99
C VAL A 550 7.76 36.23 11.09
N ASN A 551 7.68 36.69 12.34
CA ASN A 551 7.70 35.83 13.51
C ASN A 551 6.27 35.49 13.93
N PHE A 552 5.97 34.20 14.01
CA PHE A 552 4.69 33.63 14.40
C PHE A 552 4.77 33.18 15.86
N PRO A 553 4.26 33.98 16.82
CA PRO A 553 4.24 33.60 18.22
C PRO A 553 3.27 32.43 18.43
N ASP A 554 3.48 31.69 19.52
CA ASP A 554 2.49 30.72 19.98
C ASP A 554 1.19 31.43 20.36
N TYR A 555 0.06 30.79 20.09
CA TYR A 555 -1.23 31.29 20.52
C TYR A 555 -1.35 31.22 22.04
N THR A 556 -1.94 32.25 22.62
CA THR A 556 -2.37 32.25 24.03
C THR A 556 -3.50 31.24 24.26
N ASP A 557 -3.71 30.86 25.52
CA ASP A 557 -4.77 29.90 25.89
C ASP A 557 -6.16 30.40 25.45
N THR A 558 -6.40 31.70 25.57
CA THR A 558 -7.62 32.35 25.10
C THR A 558 -7.77 32.32 23.58
N GLU A 559 -6.67 32.43 22.84
CA GLU A 559 -6.70 32.35 21.38
C GLU A 559 -6.90 30.90 20.92
N LEU A 560 -6.24 29.93 21.55
CA LEU A 560 -6.45 28.51 21.27
C LEU A 560 -7.88 28.06 21.59
N HIS A 561 -8.43 28.52 22.70
CA HIS A 561 -9.82 28.25 23.05
C HIS A 561 -10.78 28.84 22.02
N LYS A 562 -10.52 30.07 21.55
CA LYS A 562 -11.32 30.65 20.46
C LYS A 562 -11.21 29.85 19.16
N ILE A 563 -10.02 29.35 18.82
CA ILE A 563 -9.83 28.44 17.67
C ILE A 563 -10.64 27.15 17.87
N PHE A 564 -10.64 26.57 19.06
CA PHE A 564 -11.43 25.37 19.38
C PHE A 564 -12.92 25.59 19.14
N LEU A 565 -13.47 26.72 19.61
CA LEU A 565 -14.88 27.07 19.40
C LEU A 565 -15.22 27.17 17.90
N GLN A 566 -14.34 27.79 17.11
CA GLN A 566 -14.52 27.94 15.67
C GLN A 566 -14.45 26.60 14.94
N ASP A 567 -13.49 25.74 15.29
CA ASP A 567 -13.31 24.42 14.68
C ASP A 567 -14.48 23.49 15.02
N ALA A 568 -14.97 23.53 16.27
CA ALA A 568 -16.14 22.76 16.70
C ALA A 568 -17.41 23.19 15.95
N GLU A 569 -17.65 24.50 15.82
CA GLU A 569 -18.78 25.04 15.06
C GLU A 569 -18.73 24.64 13.58
N GLN A 570 -17.55 24.75 12.94
CA GLN A 570 -17.36 24.35 11.54
C GLN A 570 -17.57 22.84 11.32
N ALA A 571 -17.19 22.01 12.29
CA ALA A 571 -17.46 20.57 12.28
C ALA A 571 -18.93 20.22 12.57
N GLY A 572 -19.78 21.21 12.84
CA GLY A 572 -21.21 21.03 13.11
C GLY A 572 -21.53 20.60 14.53
N PHE A 573 -20.59 20.75 15.47
CA PHE A 573 -20.79 20.47 16.87
C PHE A 573 -21.37 21.67 17.62
N VAL A 574 -22.18 21.38 18.63
CA VAL A 574 -22.67 22.31 19.65
C VAL A 574 -22.04 21.89 20.96
N LEU A 575 -21.49 22.84 21.71
CA LEU A 575 -20.94 22.56 23.02
C LEU A 575 -22.06 22.56 24.06
N GLY A 576 -22.21 21.43 24.76
CA GLY A 576 -23.08 21.31 25.92
C GLY A 576 -22.53 22.09 27.12
N ASP A 577 -23.38 22.24 28.13
CA ASP A 577 -23.09 23.05 29.31
C ASP A 577 -21.75 22.67 29.97
N GLY A 578 -20.86 23.64 30.10
CA GLY A 578 -19.61 23.47 30.83
C GLY A 578 -18.43 22.85 30.05
N VAL A 579 -18.61 22.49 28.77
CA VAL A 579 -17.54 21.93 27.92
C VAL A 579 -16.49 22.98 27.58
N SER A 580 -16.93 24.20 27.26
CA SER A 580 -16.04 25.31 26.91
C SER A 580 -15.07 25.64 28.05
N GLU A 581 -15.56 25.67 29.29
CA GLU A 581 -14.77 25.95 30.48
C GLU A 581 -13.75 24.84 30.77
N LEU A 582 -14.11 23.58 30.53
CA LEU A 582 -13.20 22.44 30.69
C LEU A 582 -12.07 22.51 29.67
N VAL A 583 -12.39 22.74 28.40
CA VAL A 583 -11.39 22.85 27.33
C VAL A 583 -10.44 24.00 27.59
N LEU A 584 -10.94 25.17 28.02
CA LEU A 584 -10.09 26.29 28.39
C LEU A 584 -9.17 25.95 29.57
N ALA A 585 -9.71 25.30 30.61
CA ALA A 585 -8.93 24.86 31.77
C ALA A 585 -7.83 23.86 31.38
N ASP A 586 -8.08 23.00 30.40
CA ASP A 586 -7.11 22.02 29.92
C ASP A 586 -6.02 22.66 29.06
N LEU A 587 -6.38 23.62 28.20
CA LEU A 587 -5.40 24.39 27.41
C LEU A 587 -4.43 25.19 28.29
N HIS A 588 -4.89 25.67 29.46
CA HIS A 588 -4.05 26.33 30.46
C HIS A 588 -2.96 25.43 31.06
N LYS A 589 -3.17 24.11 31.05
CA LYS A 589 -2.22 23.14 31.63
C LYS A 589 -1.12 22.73 30.63
N VAL A 590 -1.30 23.00 29.34
CA VAL A 590 -0.37 22.54 28.29
C VAL A 590 0.90 23.41 28.24
N PRO A 591 2.09 22.84 28.46
CA PRO A 591 3.33 23.59 28.45
C PRO A 591 3.67 24.14 27.06
N ARG A 592 4.14 25.39 27.01
CA ARG A 592 4.56 26.08 25.77
C ARG A 592 6.06 25.93 25.54
N ALA A 593 6.48 24.68 25.37
CA ALA A 593 7.86 24.32 25.06
C ALA A 593 8.16 24.45 23.55
N PRO A 594 9.44 24.49 23.13
CA PRO A 594 9.81 24.37 21.72
C PRO A 594 9.17 23.12 21.09
N GLY A 595 8.54 23.28 19.92
CA GLY A 595 7.78 22.19 19.28
C GLY A 595 6.29 22.14 19.61
N PHE A 596 5.78 23.06 20.44
CA PHE A 596 4.36 23.13 20.77
C PHE A 596 3.45 23.24 19.53
N GLY A 597 2.40 22.42 19.47
CA GLY A 597 1.57 22.21 18.27
C GLY A 597 0.53 23.30 17.96
N ASN A 598 0.25 24.24 18.87
CA ASN A 598 -0.68 25.35 18.64
C ASN A 598 -2.06 24.91 18.12
N ALA A 599 -2.54 25.43 16.99
CA ALA A 599 -3.84 25.05 16.42
C ALA A 599 -3.90 23.54 16.08
N ARG A 600 -2.76 22.88 15.84
CA ARG A 600 -2.73 21.41 15.68
C ARG A 600 -3.09 20.72 16.99
N THR A 601 -2.62 21.21 18.14
CA THR A 601 -3.01 20.71 19.47
C THR A 601 -4.52 20.85 19.70
N VAL A 602 -5.10 21.97 19.31
CA VAL A 602 -6.55 22.21 19.41
C VAL A 602 -7.35 21.24 18.53
N ARG A 603 -6.90 21.02 17.29
CA ARG A 603 -7.52 20.06 16.37
C ARG A 603 -7.45 18.63 16.93
N THR A 604 -6.29 18.20 17.42
CA THR A 604 -6.12 16.90 18.07
C THR A 604 -7.01 16.74 19.29
N LEU A 605 -7.18 17.80 20.10
CA LEU A 605 -8.11 17.80 21.23
C LEU A 605 -9.56 17.63 20.76
N LEU A 606 -10.00 18.37 19.75
CA LEU A 606 -11.36 18.25 19.21
C LEU A 606 -11.63 16.86 18.61
N GLU A 607 -10.68 16.31 17.84
CA GLU A 607 -10.77 14.95 17.28
C GLU A 607 -10.88 13.89 18.40
N ARG A 608 -10.15 14.07 19.50
CA ARG A 608 -10.23 13.21 20.68
C ARG A 608 -11.59 13.31 21.38
N ILE A 609 -12.10 14.53 21.59
CA ILE A 609 -13.42 14.76 22.18
C ILE A 609 -14.52 14.12 21.31
N ALA A 610 -14.46 14.30 19.99
CA ALA A 610 -15.39 13.68 19.05
C ALA A 610 -15.33 12.14 19.08
N THR A 611 -14.14 11.57 19.24
CA THR A 611 -13.96 10.12 19.38
C THR A 611 -14.65 9.58 20.64
N LEU A 612 -14.50 10.29 21.77
CA LEU A 612 -15.14 9.91 23.03
C LEU A 612 -16.65 10.08 22.99
N GLN A 613 -17.13 11.12 22.32
CA GLN A 613 -18.54 11.27 22.00
C GLN A 613 -19.06 10.07 21.20
N ALA A 614 -18.34 9.61 20.18
CA ALA A 614 -18.74 8.44 19.39
C ALA A 614 -18.82 7.16 20.25
N VAL A 615 -17.86 6.96 21.16
CA VAL A 615 -17.88 5.84 22.13
C VAL A 615 -19.11 5.92 23.05
N ARG A 616 -19.42 7.11 23.57
CA ARG A 616 -20.62 7.34 24.39
C ARG A 616 -21.89 7.06 23.60
N LEU A 617 -22.01 7.56 22.37
CA LEU A 617 -23.18 7.37 21.52
C LEU A 617 -23.39 5.91 21.09
N ALA A 618 -22.32 5.13 20.93
CA ALA A 618 -22.39 3.71 20.61
C ALA A 618 -23.07 2.85 21.70
N THR A 619 -23.18 3.38 22.93
CA THR A 619 -23.91 2.72 24.03
C THR A 619 -25.42 2.95 23.99
N LEU A 620 -25.90 3.84 23.10
CA LEU A 620 -27.32 4.16 22.96
C LEU A 620 -27.95 3.35 21.81
N GLU A 621 -29.13 2.78 22.04
CA GLU A 621 -29.84 1.99 21.00
C GLU A 621 -30.24 2.82 19.77
N SER A 622 -30.50 4.12 19.95
CA SER A 622 -30.88 5.05 18.87
C SER A 622 -30.62 6.50 19.28
N PRO A 623 -29.39 7.04 19.09
CA PRO A 623 -29.09 8.42 19.43
C PRO A 623 -29.83 9.42 18.52
N SER A 624 -30.35 10.49 19.11
CA SER A 624 -30.98 11.59 18.35
C SER A 624 -29.95 12.47 17.63
N MET A 625 -30.36 13.17 16.57
CA MET A 625 -29.48 14.12 15.87
C MET A 625 -28.97 15.27 16.76
N GLU A 626 -29.72 15.64 17.79
CA GLU A 626 -29.29 16.62 18.79
C GLU A 626 -28.14 16.06 19.65
N GLN A 627 -28.23 14.80 20.09
CA GLN A 627 -27.16 14.12 20.82
C GLN A 627 -25.92 13.89 19.96
N VAL A 628 -26.09 13.57 18.68
CA VAL A 628 -24.97 13.42 17.72
C VAL A 628 -24.23 14.75 17.51
N ARG A 629 -24.93 15.90 17.57
CA ARG A 629 -24.31 17.22 17.42
C ARG A 629 -23.76 17.79 18.72
N THR A 630 -24.16 17.29 19.87
CA THR A 630 -23.79 17.89 21.16
C THR A 630 -22.58 17.20 21.77
N LEU A 631 -21.51 17.97 22.01
CA LEU A 631 -20.36 17.55 22.83
C LEU A 631 -20.71 17.80 24.30
N GLU A 632 -20.60 16.77 25.13
CA GLU A 632 -20.92 16.86 26.55
C GLU A 632 -19.65 16.86 27.41
N ARG A 633 -19.78 17.26 28.68
CA ARG A 633 -18.64 17.27 29.63
C ARG A 633 -17.95 15.92 29.75
N ALA A 634 -18.69 14.82 29.60
CA ALA A 634 -18.15 13.46 29.65
C ALA A 634 -17.22 13.13 28.46
N ASP A 635 -17.33 13.88 27.36
CA ASP A 635 -16.50 13.72 26.16
C ASP A 635 -15.17 14.48 26.30
N VAL A 636 -15.09 15.42 27.26
CA VAL A 636 -13.88 16.21 27.54
C VAL A 636 -13.03 15.49 28.57
N THR A 637 -11.81 15.15 28.19
CA THR A 637 -10.81 14.58 29.10
C THR A 637 -9.78 15.62 29.42
N ASP A 638 -9.41 15.70 30.69
CA ASP A 638 -8.35 16.59 31.14
C ASP A 638 -7.05 16.31 30.35
N LEU A 639 -6.51 17.33 29.68
CA LEU A 639 -5.26 17.23 28.94
C LEU A 639 -4.05 16.91 29.84
N ALA A 640 -4.16 17.14 31.15
CA ALA A 640 -3.18 16.78 32.16
C ALA A 640 -3.56 15.53 32.97
N ASP A 641 -4.80 15.05 32.88
CA ASP A 641 -5.22 13.78 33.48
C ASP A 641 -5.22 12.71 32.41
N GLU A 642 -4.06 12.10 32.26
CA GLU A 642 -3.81 11.01 31.34
C GLU A 642 -4.71 9.77 31.61
N SER A 643 -5.52 9.74 32.68
CA SER A 643 -6.26 8.59 33.20
C SER A 643 -7.42 8.05 32.35
N ASN A 644 -7.81 8.68 31.24
CA ASN A 644 -8.97 8.23 30.43
C ASN A 644 -8.68 7.21 29.33
N LEU A 645 -7.51 6.55 29.38
CA LEU A 645 -7.37 5.23 28.77
C LEU A 645 -7.70 4.20 29.86
N PRO A 646 -8.41 3.09 29.57
CA PRO A 646 -8.53 1.99 30.52
C PRO A 646 -7.11 1.54 30.90
N ARG A 647 -6.69 1.88 32.13
CA ARG A 647 -5.34 1.73 32.66
C ARG A 647 -5.34 0.79 33.85
N HIS A 648 -4.21 0.17 34.09
CA HIS A 648 -4.00 -0.61 35.28
C HIS A 648 -3.58 0.31 36.42
N ASN A 649 -4.13 0.09 37.62
CA ASN A 649 -3.73 0.83 38.83
C ASN A 649 -2.26 0.59 39.20
N ASP A 650 -1.76 -0.63 38.93
CA ASP A 650 -0.37 -1.00 39.09
C ASP A 650 0.04 -1.94 37.95
N PRO A 651 0.65 -1.42 36.87
CA PRO A 651 1.00 -2.23 35.71
C PRO A 651 2.09 -3.28 36.03
N ARG A 652 2.91 -3.08 37.07
CA ARG A 652 3.92 -4.08 37.50
C ARG A 652 3.27 -5.22 38.26
N ALA A 653 2.29 -4.93 39.12
CA ALA A 653 1.50 -5.97 39.78
C ALA A 653 0.72 -6.80 38.77
N GLU A 654 0.10 -6.16 37.77
CA GLU A 654 -0.61 -6.86 36.69
C GLU A 654 0.33 -7.75 35.87
N LEU A 655 1.51 -7.25 35.51
CA LEU A 655 2.54 -8.06 34.85
C LEU A 655 2.94 -9.28 35.70
N THR A 656 3.08 -9.08 37.02
CA THR A 656 3.41 -10.16 37.95
C THR A 656 2.30 -11.20 38.03
N ALA A 657 1.04 -10.76 38.02
CA ALA A 657 -0.16 -11.57 38.11
C ALA A 657 -0.46 -12.39 36.85
N MET A 658 0.08 -12.01 35.67
CA MET A 658 -0.07 -12.81 34.45
C MET A 658 0.41 -14.25 34.67
N THR A 659 -0.30 -15.25 34.14
CA THR A 659 0.15 -16.64 34.20
C THR A 659 1.45 -16.85 33.42
N GLY A 660 2.39 -17.60 34.01
CA GLY A 660 3.63 -18.01 33.34
C GLY A 660 4.60 -16.87 33.05
N LEU A 661 5.23 -16.90 31.87
CA LEU A 661 6.08 -15.85 31.31
C LEU A 661 7.25 -15.40 32.21
N VAL A 662 7.83 -16.32 32.99
CA VAL A 662 8.85 -16.00 34.01
C VAL A 662 10.03 -15.21 33.43
N GLU A 663 10.58 -15.63 32.30
CA GLU A 663 11.71 -14.98 31.64
C GLU A 663 11.35 -13.60 31.05
N VAL A 664 10.13 -13.47 30.51
CA VAL A 664 9.61 -12.19 29.98
C VAL A 664 9.44 -11.19 31.10
N LYS A 665 8.83 -11.60 32.22
CA LYS A 665 8.67 -10.76 33.43
C LYS A 665 10.02 -10.30 33.96
N ALA A 666 10.98 -11.20 34.09
CA ALA A 666 12.33 -10.86 34.53
C ALA A 666 13.02 -9.87 33.58
N THR A 667 12.84 -10.04 32.27
CA THR A 667 13.37 -9.12 31.25
C THR A 667 12.72 -7.74 31.31
N VAL A 668 11.39 -7.65 31.43
CA VAL A 668 10.69 -6.37 31.57
C VAL A 668 11.10 -5.66 32.86
N GLU A 669 11.23 -6.38 33.96
CA GLU A 669 11.71 -5.81 35.23
C GLU A 669 13.14 -5.28 35.12
N ARG A 670 14.03 -5.98 34.41
CA ARG A 670 15.37 -5.48 34.10
C ARG A 670 15.31 -4.19 33.28
N LEU A 671 14.49 -4.16 32.22
CA LEU A 671 14.31 -2.96 31.39
C LEU A 671 13.75 -1.78 32.19
N ALA A 672 12.79 -2.01 33.08
CA ALA A 672 12.23 -1.00 33.97
C ALA A 672 13.27 -0.49 34.99
N ALA A 673 14.10 -1.38 35.53
CA ALA A 673 15.19 -1.01 36.44
C ALA A 673 16.27 -0.17 35.74
N GLU A 674 16.64 -0.54 34.51
CA GLU A 674 17.58 0.22 33.68
C GLU A 674 17.04 1.62 33.35
N ALA A 675 15.79 1.68 32.89
CA ALA A 675 15.05 2.92 32.67
C ALA A 675 15.05 3.83 33.91
N LYS A 676 14.71 3.29 35.08
CA LYS A 676 14.73 4.01 36.35
C LYS A 676 16.13 4.52 36.69
N ALA A 677 17.17 3.72 36.47
CA ALA A 677 18.55 4.13 36.72
C ALA A 677 18.97 5.29 35.82
N ASP A 678 18.54 5.33 34.56
CA ASP A 678 18.81 6.43 33.63
C ASP A 678 18.14 7.73 34.07
N VAL A 679 16.88 7.68 34.51
CA VAL A 679 16.16 8.83 35.07
C VAL A 679 16.87 9.38 36.31
N LEU A 680 17.33 8.50 37.21
CA LEU A 680 18.10 8.89 38.40
C LEU A 680 19.45 9.54 38.04
N ARG A 681 20.16 9.02 37.03
CA ARG A 681 21.43 9.60 36.54
C ARG A 681 21.20 10.98 35.93
N ALA A 682 20.18 11.14 35.09
CA ALA A 682 19.82 12.42 34.48
C ALA A 682 19.46 13.46 35.54
N THR A 683 18.67 13.07 36.55
CA THR A 683 18.31 13.94 37.69
C THR A 683 19.55 14.35 38.51
N ALA A 684 20.55 13.47 38.60
CA ALA A 684 21.82 13.75 39.26
C ALA A 684 22.81 14.58 38.40
N GLY A 685 22.41 15.03 37.20
CA GLY A 685 23.25 15.80 36.30
C GLY A 685 24.38 14.99 35.63
N MET A 686 24.29 13.66 35.66
CA MET A 686 25.22 12.79 34.93
C MET A 686 24.88 12.80 33.43
N PRO A 687 25.88 12.66 32.54
CA PRO A 687 25.62 12.61 31.11
C PRO A 687 24.66 11.45 30.79
N PRO A 688 23.63 11.69 29.98
CA PRO A 688 22.66 10.66 29.62
C PRO A 688 23.35 9.54 28.85
N THR A 689 23.03 8.30 29.19
CA THR A 689 23.43 7.14 28.41
C THR A 689 22.58 7.08 27.15
N GLU A 690 23.18 7.33 25.98
CA GLU A 690 22.50 7.23 24.69
C GLU A 690 22.25 5.76 24.32
N ARG A 691 21.17 5.19 24.84
CA ARG A 691 20.73 3.83 24.53
C ARG A 691 19.37 3.84 23.88
N SER A 692 19.22 3.06 22.82
CA SER A 692 17.92 2.82 22.23
C SER A 692 17.04 1.99 23.16
N ARG A 693 15.76 2.38 23.24
CA ARG A 693 14.70 1.67 23.98
C ARG A 693 13.78 0.85 23.08
N HIS A 694 13.99 0.90 21.75
CA HIS A 694 13.21 0.09 20.82
C HIS A 694 13.60 -1.39 20.94
N MET A 695 12.63 -2.29 20.78
CA MET A 695 12.83 -3.72 21.04
C MET A 695 12.04 -4.63 20.10
N VAL A 696 12.35 -5.92 20.15
CA VAL A 696 11.68 -6.98 19.38
C VAL A 696 11.03 -7.98 20.31
N PHE A 697 9.78 -8.34 20.02
CA PHE A 697 9.05 -9.41 20.69
C PHE A 697 8.90 -10.61 19.74
N THR A 698 9.57 -11.72 20.04
CA THR A 698 9.46 -12.96 19.27
C THR A 698 8.60 -13.99 19.99
N GLY A 699 7.87 -14.82 19.25
CA GLY A 699 7.13 -15.97 19.79
C GLY A 699 5.83 -16.23 19.05
N ASN A 700 5.19 -17.38 19.31
CA ASN A 700 3.97 -17.79 18.62
C ASN A 700 2.75 -16.90 18.95
N PRO A 701 1.67 -16.92 18.15
CA PRO A 701 0.48 -16.12 18.38
C PRO A 701 -0.17 -16.47 19.72
N GLY A 702 -0.70 -15.46 20.42
CA GLY A 702 -1.41 -15.67 21.68
C GLY A 702 -0.53 -15.95 22.91
N THR A 703 0.78 -15.71 22.85
CA THR A 703 1.70 -15.78 24.00
C THR A 703 1.72 -14.53 24.89
N GLY A 704 0.91 -13.51 24.59
CA GLY A 704 0.76 -12.32 25.43
C GLY A 704 1.62 -11.10 25.04
N LYS A 705 2.26 -11.10 23.87
CA LYS A 705 3.10 -9.99 23.35
C LYS A 705 2.45 -8.61 23.47
N THR A 706 1.25 -8.45 22.91
CA THR A 706 0.51 -7.18 22.91
C THR A 706 0.15 -6.72 24.33
N THR A 707 -0.24 -7.66 25.20
CA THR A 707 -0.57 -7.37 26.60
C THR A 707 0.66 -6.85 27.36
N VAL A 708 1.81 -7.50 27.20
CA VAL A 708 3.07 -7.06 27.83
C VAL A 708 3.54 -5.71 27.26
N ALA A 709 3.36 -5.46 25.96
CA ALA A 709 3.71 -4.16 25.35
C ALA A 709 2.87 -3.01 25.94
N ARG A 710 1.58 -3.26 26.22
CA ARG A 710 0.70 -2.30 26.88
C ARG A 710 1.15 -1.98 28.30
N LEU A 711 1.42 -3.02 29.11
CA LEU A 711 1.91 -2.84 30.48
C LEU A 711 3.28 -2.14 30.49
N LEU A 712 4.15 -2.44 29.53
CA LEU A 712 5.44 -1.77 29.40
C LEU A 712 5.29 -0.27 29.10
N ALA A 713 4.33 0.12 28.24
CA ALA A 713 4.02 1.52 27.97
C ALA A 713 3.60 2.26 29.25
N GLU A 714 2.72 1.65 30.05
CA GLU A 714 2.27 2.19 31.33
C GLU A 714 3.42 2.29 32.35
N ILE A 715 4.28 1.28 32.44
CA ILE A 715 5.47 1.28 33.32
C ILE A 715 6.45 2.38 32.94
N TYR A 716 6.73 2.58 31.64
CA TYR A 716 7.65 3.62 31.19
C TYR A 716 7.11 5.04 31.41
N ARG A 717 5.79 5.24 31.30
CA ARG A 717 5.15 6.47 31.74
C ARG A 717 5.33 6.69 33.25
N ASP A 718 5.07 5.67 34.08
CA ASP A 718 5.23 5.81 35.54
C ASP A 718 6.67 6.17 35.97
N LEU A 719 7.64 5.83 35.12
CA LEU A 719 9.05 6.22 35.28
C LEU A 719 9.38 7.61 34.71
N GLY A 720 8.44 8.27 34.04
CA GLY A 720 8.60 9.58 33.40
C GLY A 720 9.36 9.55 32.07
N LEU A 721 9.42 8.39 31.41
CA LEU A 721 10.10 8.22 30.11
C LEU A 721 9.20 8.38 28.90
N LEU A 722 7.88 8.25 29.09
CA LEU A 722 6.87 8.41 28.05
C LEU A 722 5.82 9.38 28.56
N GLY A 723 5.42 10.33 27.72
CA GLY A 723 4.48 11.39 28.12
C GLY A 723 3.02 10.93 28.31
N ILE A 724 2.62 9.77 27.78
CA ILE A 724 1.23 9.28 27.83
C ILE A 724 1.17 7.81 28.28
N GLY A 725 2.10 6.97 27.83
CA GLY A 725 2.12 5.53 28.13
C GLY A 725 1.00 4.72 27.48
N HIS A 726 0.49 5.15 26.32
CA HIS A 726 -0.50 4.41 25.54
C HIS A 726 0.17 3.46 24.52
N LEU A 727 -0.63 2.52 24.02
CA LEU A 727 -0.21 1.57 22.99
C LEU A 727 -0.97 1.88 21.70
N VAL A 728 -0.25 2.08 20.60
CA VAL A 728 -0.80 2.10 19.24
C VAL A 728 -0.40 0.79 18.57
N GLU A 729 -1.40 -0.02 18.23
CA GLU A 729 -1.21 -1.31 17.58
C GLU A 729 -1.41 -1.16 16.07
N THR A 730 -0.49 -1.72 15.28
CA THR A 730 -0.58 -1.81 13.82
C THR A 730 0.08 -3.09 13.34
N SER A 731 -0.07 -3.44 12.07
CA SER A 731 0.64 -4.56 11.44
C SER A 731 1.72 -4.09 10.46
N GLY A 732 2.70 -4.95 10.17
CA GLY A 732 3.69 -4.65 9.14
C GLY A 732 3.07 -4.35 7.77
N ASN A 733 1.93 -4.98 7.44
CA ASN A 733 1.16 -4.67 6.23
C ASN A 733 0.49 -3.29 6.29
N GLU A 734 -0.04 -2.89 7.45
CA GLU A 734 -0.65 -1.57 7.62
C GLU A 734 0.36 -0.43 7.54
N LEU A 735 1.62 -0.67 7.91
CA LEU A 735 2.69 0.32 7.70
C LEU A 735 3.01 0.53 6.20
N MET A 736 2.71 -0.44 5.34
CA MET A 736 2.92 -0.34 3.90
C MET A 736 1.77 0.42 3.23
N GLY A 737 2.11 1.34 2.32
CA GLY A 737 1.16 2.01 1.45
C GLY A 737 0.67 1.09 0.33
N GLU A 738 -0.49 1.40 -0.23
CA GLU A 738 -1.04 0.69 -1.41
C GLU A 738 -0.50 1.31 -2.71
N TYR A 739 0.03 2.54 -2.63
CA TYR A 739 0.56 3.32 -3.74
C TYR A 739 1.97 3.86 -3.45
N VAL A 740 2.75 4.10 -4.51
CA VAL A 740 4.07 4.75 -4.43
C VAL A 740 3.91 6.14 -3.80
N GLY A 741 4.68 6.44 -2.74
CA GLY A 741 4.65 7.73 -2.03
C GLY A 741 3.66 7.82 -0.86
N GLN A 742 2.79 6.82 -0.66
CA GLN A 742 1.84 6.80 0.45
C GLN A 742 2.43 6.20 1.74
N THR A 743 3.41 5.32 1.62
CA THR A 743 4.03 4.58 2.73
C THR A 743 4.62 5.51 3.79
N ALA A 744 5.48 6.46 3.40
CA ALA A 744 6.11 7.39 4.33
C ALA A 744 5.08 8.22 5.14
N PRO A 745 4.08 8.88 4.51
CA PRO A 745 3.01 9.56 5.24
C PRO A 745 2.16 8.65 6.15
N LYS A 746 2.03 7.36 5.82
CA LYS A 746 1.26 6.38 6.62
C LYS A 746 2.03 5.99 7.88
N VAL A 747 3.32 5.66 7.73
CA VAL A 747 4.23 5.41 8.86
C VAL A 747 4.31 6.64 9.76
N GLN A 748 4.43 7.83 9.17
CA GLN A 748 4.48 9.08 9.92
C GLN A 748 3.23 9.30 10.76
N ARG A 749 2.03 9.12 10.19
CA ARG A 749 0.77 9.23 10.94
C ARG A 749 0.68 8.24 12.11
N LEU A 750 1.10 6.98 11.90
CA LEU A 750 1.09 5.96 12.95
C LEU A 750 2.10 6.28 14.07
N VAL A 751 3.28 6.82 13.72
CA VAL A 751 4.24 7.30 14.72
C VAL A 751 3.71 8.52 15.45
N GLU A 752 3.13 9.50 14.75
CA GLU A 752 2.53 10.70 15.35
C GLU A 752 1.42 10.31 16.35
N GLN A 753 0.62 9.30 16.04
CA GLN A 753 -0.36 8.73 16.96
C GLN A 753 0.28 8.05 18.18
N ALA A 754 1.49 7.51 18.03
CA ALA A 754 2.20 6.76 19.08
C ALA A 754 3.14 7.63 19.93
N LEU A 755 3.34 8.91 19.59
CA LEU A 755 4.17 9.83 20.38
C LEU A 755 3.65 9.96 21.81
N GLY A 756 4.53 9.87 22.79
CA GLY A 756 4.17 9.74 24.19
C GLY A 756 3.92 8.30 24.62
N GLY A 757 4.06 7.31 23.73
CA GLY A 757 3.65 5.92 23.97
C GLY A 757 4.52 4.87 23.26
N VAL A 758 3.92 3.71 23.02
CA VAL A 758 4.53 2.58 22.32
C VAL A 758 3.82 2.35 20.99
N LEU A 759 4.58 2.33 19.89
CA LEU A 759 4.12 1.80 18.59
C LEU A 759 4.43 0.30 18.53
N PHE A 760 3.39 -0.53 18.56
CA PHE A 760 3.49 -1.98 18.44
C PHE A 760 3.16 -2.42 17.03
N VAL A 761 4.14 -3.04 16.36
CA VAL A 761 4.03 -3.51 14.98
C VAL A 761 3.97 -5.04 14.98
N ASP A 762 2.78 -5.61 14.83
CA ASP A 762 2.62 -7.06 14.71
C ASP A 762 2.98 -7.55 13.29
N GLU A 763 3.41 -8.81 13.20
CA GLU A 763 3.91 -9.43 11.96
C GLU A 763 4.94 -8.55 11.22
N ALA A 764 5.85 -7.93 11.96
CA ALA A 764 6.83 -6.97 11.42
C ALA A 764 7.76 -7.57 10.34
N TYR A 765 7.93 -8.90 10.31
CA TYR A 765 8.67 -9.59 9.25
C TYR A 765 8.06 -9.40 7.85
N THR A 766 6.78 -9.01 7.74
CA THR A 766 6.15 -8.65 6.45
C THR A 766 6.81 -7.42 5.81
N LEU A 767 7.43 -6.54 6.61
CA LEU A 767 8.22 -5.41 6.12
C LEU A 767 9.51 -5.84 5.40
N ALA A 768 9.90 -7.12 5.51
CA ALA A 768 11.04 -7.69 4.80
C ALA A 768 10.68 -8.21 3.38
N ASP A 769 9.43 -8.11 2.89
CA ASP A 769 9.10 -8.58 1.54
C ASP A 769 9.77 -7.69 0.47
N PRO A 770 10.70 -8.22 -0.35
CA PRO A 770 11.39 -7.45 -1.39
C PRO A 770 10.51 -7.03 -2.57
N ARG A 771 9.26 -7.51 -2.62
CA ARG A 771 8.28 -7.25 -3.70
C ARG A 771 7.29 -6.13 -3.36
N GLY A 772 7.30 -5.61 -2.12
CA GLY A 772 6.37 -4.59 -1.62
C GLY A 772 7.06 -3.31 -1.14
N PHE A 773 6.30 -2.42 -0.50
CA PHE A 773 6.79 -1.14 0.02
C PHE A 773 7.46 -1.24 1.41
N GLY A 774 7.85 -2.44 1.84
CA GLY A 774 8.37 -2.71 3.18
C GLY A 774 9.69 -2.00 3.49
N THR A 775 10.58 -1.87 2.49
CA THR A 775 11.85 -1.15 2.63
C THR A 775 11.65 0.34 2.88
N ASP A 776 10.66 0.96 2.22
CA ASP A 776 10.35 2.39 2.39
C ASP A 776 9.69 2.64 3.76
N ALA A 777 8.81 1.73 4.18
CA ALA A 777 8.20 1.76 5.50
C ALA A 777 9.26 1.67 6.60
N LEU A 778 10.18 0.73 6.45
CA LEU A 778 11.23 0.49 7.43
C LEU A 778 12.26 1.63 7.49
N ALA A 779 12.67 2.17 6.33
CA ALA A 779 13.56 3.32 6.27
C ALA A 779 12.92 4.55 6.94
N THR A 780 11.62 4.77 6.72
CA THR A 780 10.87 5.86 7.36
C THR A 780 10.74 5.64 8.86
N LEU A 781 10.44 4.41 9.29
CA LEU A 781 10.30 4.05 10.70
C LEU A 781 11.63 4.23 11.46
N ILE A 782 12.76 3.76 10.90
CA ILE A 782 14.10 3.96 11.48
C ILE A 782 14.43 5.44 11.64
N LYS A 783 14.08 6.27 10.64
CA LYS A 783 14.27 7.72 10.72
C LYS A 783 13.48 8.32 11.89
N LEU A 784 12.20 7.99 12.00
CA LEU A 784 11.33 8.53 13.04
C LEU A 784 11.68 8.02 14.45
N MET A 785 12.21 6.79 14.56
CA MET A 785 12.77 6.24 15.81
C MET A 785 13.93 7.10 16.33
N GLU A 786 14.81 7.59 15.45
CA GLU A 786 15.91 8.47 15.84
C GLU A 786 15.42 9.89 16.18
N GLU A 787 14.47 10.42 15.40
CA GLU A 787 13.90 11.78 15.60
C GLU A 787 13.11 11.89 16.91
N HIS A 788 12.39 10.85 17.30
CA HIS A 788 11.50 10.85 18.47
C HIS A 788 11.99 9.96 19.63
N ARG A 789 13.29 9.67 19.70
CA ARG A 789 13.89 8.70 20.65
C ARG A 789 13.63 8.95 22.14
N GLU A 790 13.30 10.19 22.50
CA GLU A 790 13.06 10.61 23.88
C GLU A 790 11.61 10.37 24.35
N ASP A 791 10.67 10.17 23.42
CA ASP A 791 9.22 10.08 23.74
C ASP A 791 8.48 9.06 22.83
N LEU A 792 9.20 8.11 22.26
CA LEU A 792 8.65 7.02 21.43
C LEU A 792 9.40 5.72 21.70
N VAL A 793 8.65 4.65 21.96
CA VAL A 793 9.18 3.28 21.94
C VAL A 793 8.52 2.49 20.80
N VAL A 794 9.32 1.71 20.08
CA VAL A 794 8.85 0.88 18.96
C VAL A 794 9.10 -0.57 19.32
N VAL A 795 8.06 -1.39 19.25
CA VAL A 795 8.10 -2.83 19.50
C VAL A 795 7.76 -3.55 18.20
N LEU A 796 8.74 -4.25 17.62
CA LEU A 796 8.53 -5.08 16.44
C LEU A 796 8.22 -6.52 16.87
N ALA A 797 7.04 -7.03 16.53
CA ALA A 797 6.58 -8.35 16.94
C ALA A 797 6.43 -9.31 15.76
N GLY A 798 6.69 -10.60 16.00
CA GLY A 798 6.51 -11.64 14.99
C GLY A 798 6.98 -13.03 15.45
N TYR A 799 6.88 -14.01 14.55
CA TYR A 799 7.42 -15.35 14.77
C TYR A 799 8.96 -15.31 14.80
N THR A 800 9.57 -16.15 15.64
CA THR A 800 11.02 -16.14 15.88
C THR A 800 11.84 -16.27 14.58
N GLU A 801 11.57 -17.28 13.76
CA GLU A 801 12.34 -17.55 12.53
C GLU A 801 12.17 -16.46 11.44
N PRO A 802 10.96 -16.02 11.06
CA PRO A 802 10.77 -14.88 10.14
C PRO A 802 11.40 -13.56 10.61
N MET A 803 11.40 -13.29 11.93
CA MET A 803 12.00 -12.08 12.48
C MET A 803 13.52 -12.07 12.33
N GLU A 804 14.20 -13.22 12.46
CA GLU A 804 15.64 -13.31 12.17
C GLU A 804 15.95 -12.90 10.72
N GLY A 805 15.09 -13.27 9.77
CA GLY A 805 15.18 -12.86 8.37
C GLY A 805 15.10 -11.33 8.17
N LEU A 806 14.23 -10.65 8.90
CA LEU A 806 14.09 -9.17 8.86
C LEU A 806 15.39 -8.46 9.25
N PHE A 807 16.09 -8.95 10.29
CA PHE A 807 17.34 -8.37 10.78
C PHE A 807 18.54 -8.64 9.87
N LEU A 808 18.56 -9.79 9.18
CA LEU A 808 19.62 -10.12 8.22
C LEU A 808 19.58 -9.19 6.99
N GLN A 809 18.38 -8.84 6.53
CA GLN A 809 18.21 -8.00 5.35
C GLN A 809 18.44 -6.50 5.63
N ASN A 810 18.31 -6.08 6.89
CA ASN A 810 18.37 -4.67 7.28
C ASN A 810 19.33 -4.46 8.46
N PRO A 811 20.66 -4.42 8.21
CA PRO A 811 21.66 -4.26 9.26
C PRO A 811 21.46 -2.99 10.12
N GLY A 812 20.84 -1.95 9.53
CA GLY A 812 20.50 -0.70 10.21
C GLY A 812 19.55 -0.88 11.40
N LEU A 813 18.64 -1.86 11.37
CA LEU A 813 17.73 -2.18 12.48
C LEU A 813 18.48 -2.70 13.71
N LYS A 814 19.52 -3.50 13.52
CA LYS A 814 20.20 -4.22 14.61
C LYS A 814 20.86 -3.29 15.62
N SER A 815 21.31 -2.11 15.19
CA SER A 815 21.88 -1.11 16.11
C SER A 815 20.82 -0.23 16.78
N ARG A 816 19.63 -0.07 16.18
CA ARG A 816 18.53 0.73 16.73
C ARG A 816 17.55 -0.08 17.56
N VAL A 817 17.55 -1.41 17.44
CA VAL A 817 16.64 -2.31 18.15
C VAL A 817 17.47 -3.44 18.81
N PRO A 818 18.27 -3.12 19.83
CA PRO A 818 19.25 -4.07 20.40
C PRO A 818 18.62 -5.13 21.31
N THR A 819 17.43 -4.85 21.84
CA THR A 819 16.76 -5.71 22.84
C THR A 819 15.78 -6.65 22.15
N THR A 820 15.91 -7.95 22.42
CA THR A 820 14.93 -8.97 22.01
C THR A 820 14.35 -9.63 23.24
N VAL A 821 13.02 -9.81 23.26
CA VAL A 821 12.25 -10.48 24.31
C VAL A 821 11.53 -11.66 23.67
N GLU A 822 11.89 -12.87 24.10
CA GLU A 822 11.30 -14.12 23.60
C GLU A 822 10.12 -14.55 24.48
N PHE A 823 8.98 -14.81 23.84
CA PHE A 823 7.74 -15.25 24.47
C PHE A 823 7.55 -16.75 24.21
N PRO A 824 7.80 -17.61 25.21
CA PRO A 824 7.64 -19.05 25.05
C PRO A 824 6.15 -19.44 24.97
N ASP A 825 5.89 -20.60 24.38
CA ASP A 825 4.57 -21.22 24.40
C ASP A 825 4.16 -21.59 25.84
N TYR A 826 2.87 -21.46 26.14
CA TYR A 826 2.35 -21.83 27.45
C TYR A 826 2.32 -23.35 27.61
N SER A 827 2.76 -23.80 28.78
CA SER A 827 2.62 -25.18 29.23
C SER A 827 1.15 -25.54 29.46
N ARG A 828 0.86 -26.85 29.57
CA ARG A 828 -0.49 -27.35 29.86
C ARG A 828 -1.08 -26.70 31.12
N THR A 829 -0.29 -26.62 32.17
CA THR A 829 -0.70 -26.03 33.46
C THR A 829 -1.00 -24.54 33.31
N GLU A 830 -0.15 -23.79 32.59
CA GLU A 830 -0.38 -22.36 32.35
C GLU A 830 -1.63 -22.12 31.50
N LEU A 831 -1.92 -22.96 30.50
CA LEU A 831 -3.15 -22.86 29.72
C LEU A 831 -4.41 -23.15 30.56
N GLN A 832 -4.33 -24.10 31.50
CA GLN A 832 -5.40 -24.38 32.46
C GLN A 832 -5.64 -23.20 33.39
N GLU A 833 -4.58 -22.58 33.91
CA GLU A 833 -4.64 -21.38 34.74
C GLU A 833 -5.25 -20.19 33.97
N ILE A 834 -4.88 -20.00 32.69
CA ILE A 834 -5.48 -18.98 31.82
C ILE A 834 -6.98 -19.22 31.65
N PHE A 835 -7.41 -20.46 31.40
CA PHE A 835 -8.83 -20.81 31.29
C PHE A 835 -9.59 -20.52 32.60
N GLN A 836 -9.01 -20.90 33.75
CA GLN A 836 -9.59 -20.62 35.06
C GLN A 836 -9.71 -19.12 35.32
N TYR A 837 -8.67 -18.34 34.98
CA TYR A 837 -8.69 -16.88 35.08
C TYR A 837 -9.81 -16.27 34.23
N LEU A 838 -9.94 -16.68 32.96
CA LEU A 838 -11.01 -16.20 32.07
C LEU A 838 -12.40 -16.55 32.63
N SER A 839 -12.56 -17.77 33.13
CA SER A 839 -13.80 -18.23 33.75
C SER A 839 -14.17 -17.37 34.96
N GLY A 840 -13.23 -17.19 35.90
CA GLY A 840 -13.45 -16.40 37.11
C GLY A 840 -13.72 -14.92 36.81
N LYS A 841 -12.99 -14.32 35.86
CA LYS A 841 -13.19 -12.94 35.43
C LYS A 841 -14.57 -12.72 34.81
N ALA A 842 -15.07 -13.69 34.05
CA ALA A 842 -16.41 -13.67 33.47
C ALA A 842 -17.50 -14.13 34.46
N GLY A 843 -17.14 -14.46 35.70
CA GLY A 843 -18.07 -14.83 36.76
C GLY A 843 -18.48 -16.30 36.78
N TYR A 844 -17.88 -17.16 35.96
CA TYR A 844 -18.16 -18.60 35.91
C TYR A 844 -17.39 -19.39 36.98
N LEU A 845 -17.95 -20.53 37.38
CA LEU A 845 -17.42 -21.46 38.35
C LEU A 845 -17.20 -22.82 37.68
N PRO A 846 -15.95 -23.16 37.29
CA PRO A 846 -15.65 -24.48 36.74
C PRO A 846 -15.80 -25.58 37.78
N ALA A 847 -16.71 -26.53 37.54
CA ALA A 847 -16.87 -27.72 38.37
C ALA A 847 -15.68 -28.69 38.27
N ASP A 848 -15.61 -29.63 39.20
CA ASP A 848 -14.58 -30.68 39.23
C ASP A 848 -14.54 -31.43 37.89
N GLY A 849 -13.33 -31.54 37.32
CA GLY A 849 -13.06 -32.22 36.05
C GLY A 849 -13.11 -31.34 34.79
N VAL A 850 -13.65 -30.12 34.85
CA VAL A 850 -13.65 -29.19 33.68
C VAL A 850 -12.23 -28.80 33.28
N VAL A 851 -11.44 -28.34 34.25
CA VAL A 851 -10.09 -27.84 34.01
C VAL A 851 -9.16 -28.94 33.49
N GLU A 852 -9.30 -30.17 34.01
CA GLU A 852 -8.53 -31.31 33.55
C GLU A 852 -8.89 -31.67 32.10
N ARG A 853 -10.18 -31.69 31.77
CA ARG A 853 -10.67 -31.93 30.40
C ARG A 853 -10.18 -30.88 29.42
N VAL A 854 -10.28 -29.60 29.78
CA VAL A 854 -9.73 -28.47 29.00
C VAL A 854 -8.23 -28.66 28.77
N GLY A 855 -7.48 -28.97 29.82
CA GLY A 855 -6.04 -29.21 29.73
C GLY A 855 -5.71 -30.38 28.81
N SER A 856 -6.51 -31.46 28.80
CA SER A 856 -6.31 -32.58 27.88
C SER A 856 -6.61 -32.24 26.42
N LEU A 857 -7.60 -31.38 26.16
CA LEU A 857 -7.92 -30.93 24.80
C LEU A 857 -6.85 -29.98 24.24
N LEU A 858 -6.39 -29.03 25.05
CA LEU A 858 -5.35 -28.09 24.64
C LEU A 858 -4.00 -28.78 24.41
N ASP A 859 -3.67 -29.82 25.18
CA ASP A 859 -2.42 -30.59 25.00
C ASP A 859 -2.36 -31.33 23.65
N ARG A 860 -3.52 -31.72 23.09
CA ARG A 860 -3.60 -32.37 21.76
C ARG A 860 -3.27 -31.43 20.61
N VAL A 861 -3.60 -30.15 20.74
CA VAL A 861 -3.36 -29.13 19.71
C VAL A 861 -2.09 -28.33 19.94
N ARG A 862 -1.44 -28.45 21.11
CA ARG A 862 -0.23 -27.68 21.48
C ARG A 862 0.95 -27.91 20.53
N ASN A 863 1.07 -29.10 19.94
CA ASN A 863 2.18 -29.42 19.04
C ASN A 863 1.89 -29.08 17.56
N ALA A 864 0.74 -28.47 17.25
CA ALA A 864 0.43 -28.03 15.90
C ALA A 864 1.28 -26.81 15.52
N ALA A 865 1.64 -26.69 14.23
CA ALA A 865 2.47 -25.60 13.73
C ALA A 865 1.83 -24.21 13.92
N ASP A 866 0.49 -24.14 13.98
CA ASP A 866 -0.29 -22.89 14.11
C ASP A 866 -0.96 -22.75 15.50
N PHE A 867 -0.36 -23.32 16.55
CA PHE A 867 -0.96 -23.30 17.89
C PHE A 867 -1.13 -21.87 18.45
N GLY A 868 -2.37 -21.51 18.80
CA GLY A 868 -2.74 -20.16 19.23
C GLY A 868 -2.51 -19.83 20.72
N ASN A 869 -1.88 -20.69 21.51
CA ASN A 869 -1.54 -20.44 22.92
C ASN A 869 -2.74 -19.93 23.75
N GLY A 870 -2.62 -18.80 24.45
CA GLY A 870 -3.70 -18.23 25.27
C GLY A 870 -4.94 -17.83 24.46
N ARG A 871 -4.80 -17.58 23.15
CA ARG A 871 -5.94 -17.39 22.24
C ARG A 871 -6.75 -18.69 22.11
N GLU A 872 -6.07 -19.83 22.10
CA GLU A 872 -6.71 -21.15 22.04
C GLU A 872 -7.47 -21.47 23.33
N ALA A 873 -6.89 -21.16 24.49
CA ALA A 873 -7.56 -21.28 25.78
C ALA A 873 -8.82 -20.39 25.87
N ARG A 874 -8.77 -19.18 25.31
CA ARG A 874 -9.94 -18.28 25.19
C ARG A 874 -11.01 -18.85 24.28
N ASN A 875 -10.65 -19.30 23.09
CA ASN A 875 -11.59 -19.89 22.13
C ASN A 875 -12.30 -21.11 22.74
N LEU A 876 -11.56 -21.97 23.45
CA LEU A 876 -12.14 -23.13 24.13
C LEU A 876 -13.05 -22.72 25.29
N PHE A 877 -12.72 -21.66 26.02
CA PHE A 877 -13.61 -21.06 27.02
C PHE A 877 -14.91 -20.55 26.41
N GLU A 878 -14.85 -19.80 25.32
CA GLU A 878 -16.04 -19.30 24.61
C GLU A 878 -16.91 -20.45 24.08
N ALA A 879 -16.29 -21.50 23.52
CA ALA A 879 -16.99 -22.70 23.10
C ALA A 879 -17.67 -23.43 24.28
N THR A 880 -17.00 -23.46 25.44
CA THR A 880 -17.55 -24.06 26.67
C THR A 880 -18.76 -23.27 27.17
N VAL A 881 -18.69 -21.94 27.17
CA VAL A 881 -19.81 -21.06 27.53
C VAL A 881 -20.98 -21.19 26.55
N SER A 882 -20.69 -21.37 25.26
CA SER A 882 -21.71 -21.60 24.23
C SER A 882 -22.50 -22.90 24.48
N GLN A 883 -21.81 -24.00 24.79
CA GLN A 883 -22.49 -25.26 25.14
C GLN A 883 -23.26 -25.16 26.47
N GLN A 884 -22.70 -24.45 27.45
CA GLN A 884 -23.40 -24.16 28.69
C GLN A 884 -24.67 -23.35 28.46
N SER A 885 -24.66 -22.39 27.53
CA SER A 885 -25.83 -21.59 27.14
C SER A 885 -26.97 -22.48 26.62
N VAL A 886 -26.63 -23.49 25.79
CA VAL A 886 -27.60 -24.49 25.32
C VAL A 886 -28.18 -25.27 26.51
N ARG A 887 -27.33 -25.71 27.45
CA ARG A 887 -27.78 -26.45 28.64
C ARG A 887 -28.73 -25.63 29.52
N ILE A 888 -28.36 -24.39 29.86
CA ILE A 888 -29.17 -23.56 30.77
C ILE A 888 -30.49 -23.11 30.12
N SER A 889 -30.53 -22.96 28.78
CA SER A 889 -31.75 -22.62 28.05
C SER A 889 -32.85 -23.68 28.17
N ALA A 890 -32.47 -24.92 28.51
CA ALA A 890 -33.41 -26.03 28.73
C ALA A 890 -33.93 -26.10 30.18
N LEU A 891 -33.42 -25.28 31.10
CA LEU A 891 -33.86 -25.25 32.50
C LEU A 891 -35.08 -24.35 32.67
N THR A 892 -35.99 -24.73 33.58
CA THR A 892 -37.13 -23.89 33.97
C THR A 892 -36.77 -23.18 35.27
N ASP A 893 -36.56 -21.86 35.21
CA ASP A 893 -36.18 -20.99 36.34
C ASP A 893 -34.82 -21.36 37.01
N PRO A 894 -33.70 -21.28 36.28
CA PRO A 894 -32.39 -21.64 36.82
C PRO A 894 -31.90 -20.64 37.87
N SER A 895 -31.30 -21.15 38.95
CA SER A 895 -30.65 -20.32 39.97
C SER A 895 -29.38 -19.63 39.45
N VAL A 896 -28.96 -18.55 40.11
CA VAL A 896 -27.72 -17.82 39.76
C VAL A 896 -26.51 -18.74 39.76
N ASP A 897 -26.43 -19.68 40.70
CA ASP A 897 -25.31 -20.62 40.76
C ASP A 897 -25.33 -21.62 39.59
N GLU A 898 -26.51 -22.06 39.14
CA GLU A 898 -26.65 -22.93 37.95
C GLU A 898 -26.28 -22.23 36.64
N VAL A 899 -26.49 -20.91 36.56
CA VAL A 899 -26.08 -20.07 35.43
C VAL A 899 -24.57 -19.79 35.45
N ARG A 900 -23.92 -19.84 36.62
CA ARG A 900 -22.47 -19.65 36.76
C ARG A 900 -21.67 -20.95 36.63
N ASP A 901 -22.29 -22.09 36.92
CA ASP A 901 -21.65 -23.41 36.90
C ASP A 901 -21.28 -23.86 35.47
N LEU A 902 -20.00 -24.15 35.25
CA LEU A 902 -19.50 -24.84 34.05
C LEU A 902 -19.25 -26.29 34.39
N ARG A 903 -19.85 -27.21 33.64
CA ARG A 903 -19.77 -28.66 33.87
C ARG A 903 -18.86 -29.34 32.84
N PRO A 904 -18.31 -30.54 33.12
CA PRO A 904 -17.54 -31.27 32.13
C PRO A 904 -18.31 -31.59 30.85
N SER A 905 -19.65 -31.61 30.89
CA SER A 905 -20.54 -31.77 29.72
C SER A 905 -20.59 -30.55 28.82
N ASP A 906 -20.22 -29.37 29.34
CA ASP A 906 -20.21 -28.12 28.59
C ASP A 906 -18.89 -27.93 27.84
N VAL A 907 -17.86 -28.72 28.16
CA VAL A 907 -16.60 -28.70 27.42
C VAL A 907 -16.75 -29.56 26.16
N PRO A 908 -16.38 -29.07 24.96
CA PRO A 908 -16.43 -29.84 23.73
C PRO A 908 -15.86 -31.27 23.84
N GLU A 909 -16.40 -32.22 23.09
CA GLU A 909 -15.88 -33.60 23.04
C GLU A 909 -14.59 -33.71 22.22
N ASP A 910 -14.47 -32.92 21.16
CA ASP A 910 -13.27 -32.79 20.35
C ASP A 910 -12.92 -31.31 20.17
N TRP A 911 -11.63 -31.01 20.10
CA TRP A 911 -11.11 -29.66 19.90
C TRP A 911 -9.92 -29.71 18.94
N ARG A 912 -10.12 -29.15 17.74
CA ARG A 912 -9.13 -29.20 16.64
C ARG A 912 -8.50 -27.84 16.33
N GLY A 913 -8.78 -26.82 17.14
CA GLY A 913 -8.38 -25.45 16.82
C GLY A 913 -9.43 -24.69 16.01
N LYS A 914 -9.00 -23.58 15.39
CA LYS A 914 -9.79 -22.53 14.71
C LYS A 914 -10.89 -22.99 13.73
N ASP A 915 -10.90 -24.24 13.29
CA ASP A 915 -11.92 -24.79 12.38
C ASP A 915 -13.25 -25.14 13.07
N ALA A 916 -13.33 -25.19 14.40
CA ALA A 916 -14.56 -25.61 15.10
C ALA A 916 -15.55 -24.47 15.40
N ALA A 917 -15.09 -23.22 15.57
CA ALA A 917 -15.96 -22.12 16.00
C ALA A 917 -16.91 -21.60 14.91
N GLY A 918 -16.58 -21.82 13.63
CA GLY A 918 -17.45 -21.46 12.49
C GLY A 918 -18.58 -22.45 12.21
N ALA A 919 -18.54 -23.66 12.78
CA ALA A 919 -19.44 -24.76 12.42
C ALA A 919 -20.68 -24.91 13.33
N VAL A 920 -20.86 -24.05 14.34
CA VAL A 920 -21.94 -24.19 15.33
C VAL A 920 -23.21 -23.39 14.94
N GLY A 921 -23.20 -22.66 13.82
CA GLY A 921 -24.38 -22.03 13.25
C GLY A 921 -25.19 -22.99 12.37
N PHE A 922 -26.36 -23.41 12.87
CA PHE A 922 -27.40 -24.18 12.18
C PHE A 922 -27.17 -25.70 11.98
N GLN A 923 -27.40 -26.46 13.06
CA GLN A 923 -28.10 -27.75 12.95
C GLN A 923 -29.42 -27.69 13.72
N VAL A 924 -30.49 -27.24 13.05
CA VAL A 924 -31.86 -27.54 13.48
C VAL A 924 -32.32 -28.73 12.66
N ARG A 925 -32.61 -29.83 13.36
CA ARG A 925 -33.23 -31.05 12.82
C ARG A 925 -34.40 -30.73 11.89
N ARG A 926 -34.33 -31.20 10.64
CA ARG A 926 -35.40 -31.95 9.98
C ARG A 926 -34.83 -32.80 8.86
#